data_AF-A0A5D6XKK8-F1
#
_entry.id   AF-A0A5D6XKK8-F1
#
_cell.length_a   1.000
_cell.length_b   1.000
_cell.length_c   1.000
_cell.angle_alpha   90.00
_cell.angle_beta   90.00
_cell.angle_gamma   90.00
#
_symmetry.space_group_name_H-M   'P 1'
#
loop_
_entity.id
_entity.type
_entity.pdbx_description
1 polymer ?
#
loop_
_entity_poly.entity_id
_entity_poly.type
_entity_poly.pdbx_seq_one_letter_code
_entity_poly.pdbx_strand_id
1 'polypeptide(L)'
;MQSPQSALASLDVLTPQPPPSKQLETADAASPSTTAPTSSAIPTAAAPHAPAAGAPDAHESQHTQTKKQKKKAERRLAKEAKKHAAADRVAAAAEQRKSNGDAPRATVEYFPPFPADAPALGFAPPHAQLSADVREFLEDVILRAEQDASRAHLVRHMQRGLAQIDAFLQQQHTDARGVPVPDFETLAARDSPHWERHVERARTDKDMRVQDRKLQASLRVALKGMDLKAGRPGRPDDAVYASSEYARTHMPRGNFIAEWRPASPSSPSPLFFPVVRAYRKFTGQEDDGEETGAVGDELLSKFFTQPKHAARDVITTTKENGEAGHLAVLKRSDGQFLFALGSKNTHLLALSLDDVALARAAGGGDAYIAAGPIARALLTMLQRLTPAHRAWLCEFLWQTRMTASFEVLCPGHQHVQLLDYVAEDTPVFYGLSLPALGAATAAVDGAEICVNPVLALETLRTLGVRTVAYEVVPFEPAAYARALAAVKRSHQHEGAVNLFLDVSASVIGLEKFKTVWYVSLRAIREKAKAFCYALFPTHPRKDGSPPTRAALLANSRALIRARFTKIRSFLQVSDAVADAYSDLGCRFVAFLSSEELPEGTSAAQAQRVKHRVADLFPLVWKDFLDRTHASDVVLEREE
;
A
#
# COMPACT_ATOMS: atom_id res chain seq x y z
N MET A 1 -39.62 34.91 32.73
CA MET A 1 -39.12 33.58 33.15
C MET A 1 -38.31 33.02 31.99
N GLN A 2 -37.00 32.92 32.19
CA GLN A 2 -35.97 32.74 31.15
C GLN A 2 -35.80 31.25 30.78
N SER A 3 -35.40 31.01 29.51
CA SER A 3 -34.99 29.71 28.98
C SER A 3 -33.55 29.36 29.41
N PRO A 4 -33.17 28.07 29.48
CA PRO A 4 -31.78 27.71 29.71
C PRO A 4 -31.00 27.64 28.40
N GLN A 5 -29.82 28.26 28.43
CA GLN A 5 -28.83 28.36 27.37
C GLN A 5 -28.04 27.06 27.17
N SER A 6 -27.59 26.92 25.93
CA SER A 6 -26.65 25.95 25.38
C SER A 6 -25.27 25.97 26.05
N ALA A 7 -24.75 24.79 26.39
CA ALA A 7 -23.32 24.57 26.63
C ALA A 7 -22.76 23.68 25.50
N LEU A 8 -22.18 24.31 24.48
CA LEU A 8 -21.29 23.65 23.53
C LEU A 8 -19.87 23.92 24.03
N ALA A 9 -19.23 22.87 24.52
CA ALA A 9 -17.82 22.89 24.88
C ALA A 9 -16.97 22.80 23.62
N SER A 10 -16.13 23.81 23.40
CA SER A 10 -15.06 23.84 22.41
C SER A 10 -14.04 22.75 22.73
N LEU A 11 -13.83 21.82 21.80
CA LEU A 11 -12.69 20.91 21.80
C LEU A 11 -11.53 21.63 21.09
N ASP A 12 -10.61 22.18 21.89
CA ASP A 12 -9.34 22.69 21.39
C ASP A 12 -8.50 21.52 20.85
N VAL A 13 -8.21 21.60 19.55
CA VAL A 13 -7.27 20.73 18.85
C VAL A 13 -5.87 21.12 19.29
N LEU A 14 -5.25 20.29 20.13
CA LEU A 14 -3.84 20.39 20.50
C LEU A 14 -2.98 20.25 19.24
N THR A 15 -2.45 21.36 18.77
CA THR A 15 -1.33 21.40 17.81
C THR A 15 -0.03 21.11 18.57
N PRO A 16 0.83 20.20 18.10
CA PRO A 16 2.13 19.98 18.71
C PRO A 16 3.02 21.20 18.49
N GLN A 17 3.57 21.77 19.57
CA GLN A 17 4.55 22.84 19.48
C GLN A 17 5.87 22.33 18.89
N PRO A 18 6.54 23.12 18.03
CA PRO A 18 7.88 22.80 17.55
C PRO A 18 8.92 22.97 18.68
N PRO A 19 10.02 22.21 18.67
CA PRO A 19 11.08 22.36 19.67
C PRO A 19 11.82 23.70 19.50
N PRO A 20 12.40 24.25 20.58
CA PRO A 20 13.02 25.56 20.56
C PRO A 20 14.30 25.59 19.70
N SER A 21 14.36 26.56 18.81
CA SER A 21 15.49 26.86 17.93
C SER A 21 16.72 27.25 18.75
N LYS A 22 17.81 26.48 18.67
CA LYS A 22 19.12 26.93 19.14
C LYS A 22 19.67 27.96 18.15
N GLN A 23 19.91 29.17 18.63
CA GLN A 23 20.66 30.21 17.94
C GLN A 23 22.09 29.71 17.71
N LEU A 24 22.54 29.68 16.45
CA LEU A 24 23.94 29.50 16.09
C LEU A 24 24.54 30.89 15.88
N GLU A 25 25.55 31.20 16.71
CA GLU A 25 26.39 32.38 16.56
C GLU A 25 27.19 32.33 15.26
N THR A 26 27.22 33.47 14.60
CA THR A 26 28.01 33.80 13.41
C THR A 26 29.49 33.96 13.75
N ALA A 27 30.38 33.37 12.95
CA ALA A 27 31.78 33.76 12.88
C ALA A 27 32.19 33.98 11.43
N ASP A 28 32.77 35.15 11.19
CA ASP A 28 33.12 35.75 9.91
C ASP A 28 34.37 35.14 9.25
N ALA A 29 34.30 35.16 7.91
CA ALA A 29 35.32 35.49 6.90
C ALA A 29 36.78 35.02 7.05
N ALA A 30 37.23 34.22 6.06
CA ALA A 30 38.40 34.55 5.23
C ALA A 30 38.50 33.64 3.98
N SER A 31 38.68 34.26 2.81
CA SER A 31 39.32 33.72 1.60
C SER A 31 40.48 34.70 1.27
N PRO A 32 41.43 34.44 0.34
CA PRO A 32 41.49 33.38 -0.69
C PRO A 32 42.91 32.75 -0.88
N SER A 33 43.04 31.70 -1.72
CA SER A 33 43.90 31.71 -2.93
C SER A 33 44.12 30.32 -3.55
N THR A 34 43.93 30.27 -4.87
CA THR A 34 44.55 29.46 -5.92
C THR A 34 45.76 28.56 -5.59
N THR A 35 45.72 27.29 -6.01
CA THR A 35 46.64 26.70 -7.03
C THR A 35 46.41 25.18 -7.15
N ALA A 36 46.56 24.66 -8.37
CA ALA A 36 46.69 23.25 -8.73
C ALA A 36 47.92 23.14 -9.65
N PRO A 37 48.36 21.95 -10.11
CA PRO A 37 48.38 20.62 -9.49
C PRO A 37 49.83 20.05 -9.47
N THR A 38 50.11 18.95 -8.78
CA THR A 38 51.25 18.08 -9.14
C THR A 38 51.09 16.63 -8.67
N SER A 39 51.38 15.76 -9.63
CA SER A 39 51.67 14.33 -9.53
C SER A 39 52.86 14.04 -8.61
N SER A 40 52.80 12.95 -7.83
CA SER A 40 53.91 11.99 -7.74
C SER A 40 53.48 10.69 -7.05
N ALA A 41 53.89 9.59 -7.65
CA ALA A 41 53.85 8.23 -7.11
C ALA A 41 55.09 7.96 -6.27
N ILE A 42 54.98 7.26 -5.14
CA ILE A 42 56.08 6.55 -4.46
C ILE A 42 55.55 5.24 -3.81
N PRO A 43 56.35 4.16 -3.74
CA PRO A 43 55.88 2.78 -3.60
C PRO A 43 56.19 2.11 -2.24
N THR A 44 55.66 0.90 -2.10
CA THR A 44 56.17 -0.27 -1.33
C THR A 44 56.35 -0.19 0.20
N ALA A 45 55.66 -1.08 0.91
CA ALA A 45 56.19 -1.74 2.10
C ALA A 45 55.69 -3.19 2.18
N ALA A 46 56.63 -4.12 2.21
CA ALA A 46 56.44 -5.56 2.34
C ALA A 46 56.16 -5.95 3.81
N ALA A 47 55.27 -6.91 4.02
CA ALA A 47 55.00 -7.52 5.33
C ALA A 47 55.71 -8.88 5.48
N PRO A 48 56.15 -9.26 6.70
CA PRO A 48 57.02 -10.41 6.90
C PRO A 48 56.26 -11.75 7.03
N HIS A 49 56.99 -12.81 6.66
CA HIS A 49 56.64 -14.22 6.74
C HIS A 49 56.24 -14.70 8.14
N ALA A 50 55.20 -15.54 8.21
CA ALA A 50 54.87 -16.42 9.32
C ALA A 50 55.20 -17.89 8.98
N PRO A 51 55.50 -18.75 9.97
CA PRO A 51 56.11 -20.06 9.73
C PRO A 51 55.10 -21.16 9.38
N ALA A 52 55.60 -22.15 8.64
CA ALA A 52 54.88 -23.30 8.13
C ALA A 52 54.40 -24.26 9.24
N ALA A 53 53.11 -24.61 9.20
CA ALA A 53 52.52 -25.71 9.96
C ALA A 53 52.31 -26.94 9.06
N GLY A 54 52.57 -28.11 9.64
CA GLY A 54 52.71 -29.41 8.98
C GLY A 54 51.51 -29.90 8.17
N ALA A 55 51.83 -30.72 7.16
CA ALA A 55 50.90 -31.40 6.29
C ALA A 55 50.18 -32.56 7.01
N PRO A 56 48.85 -32.68 6.91
CA PRO A 56 48.13 -33.89 7.30
C PRO A 56 47.95 -34.85 6.11
N ASP A 57 47.92 -36.14 6.45
CA ASP A 57 47.79 -37.31 5.58
C ASP A 57 46.74 -37.19 4.47
N ALA A 58 47.19 -37.41 3.23
CA ALA A 58 46.41 -37.26 2.01
C ALA A 58 45.50 -38.46 1.66
N HIS A 59 45.44 -39.51 2.48
CA HIS A 59 44.75 -40.75 2.10
C HIS A 59 43.29 -40.90 2.58
N GLU A 60 42.80 -40.08 3.51
CA GLU A 60 41.42 -40.18 4.03
C GLU A 60 40.41 -39.20 3.37
N SER A 61 40.91 -38.22 2.62
CA SER A 61 40.11 -37.15 2.00
C SER A 61 39.37 -37.59 0.73
N GLN A 62 39.95 -38.50 -0.07
CA GLN A 62 39.37 -38.87 -1.36
C GLN A 62 38.09 -39.70 -1.22
N HIS A 63 37.96 -40.53 -0.17
CA HIS A 63 36.81 -41.42 0.00
C HIS A 63 35.56 -40.69 0.54
N THR A 64 35.74 -39.65 1.36
CA THR A 64 34.67 -38.77 1.83
C THR A 64 34.19 -37.83 0.72
N GLN A 65 35.08 -37.40 -0.18
CA GLN A 65 34.73 -36.55 -1.31
C GLN A 65 33.89 -37.30 -2.37
N THR A 66 34.21 -38.58 -2.65
CA THR A 66 33.40 -39.43 -3.55
C THR A 66 32.00 -39.71 -2.98
N LYS A 67 31.87 -39.97 -1.67
CA LYS A 67 30.55 -40.17 -1.03
C LYS A 67 29.68 -38.91 -1.10
N LYS A 68 30.26 -37.71 -0.92
CA LYS A 68 29.54 -36.43 -1.06
C LYS A 68 29.10 -36.18 -2.51
N GLN A 69 29.94 -36.48 -3.49
CA GLN A 69 29.59 -36.33 -4.91
C GLN A 69 28.49 -37.30 -5.35
N LYS A 70 28.55 -38.57 -4.92
CA LYS A 70 27.50 -39.56 -5.19
C LYS A 70 26.14 -39.14 -4.62
N LYS A 71 26.11 -38.71 -3.35
CA LYS A 71 24.88 -38.21 -2.69
C LYS A 71 24.33 -36.94 -3.36
N LYS A 72 25.19 -36.09 -3.92
CA LYS A 72 24.79 -34.89 -4.68
C LYS A 72 24.17 -35.28 -6.03
N ALA A 73 24.73 -36.27 -6.73
CA ALA A 73 24.19 -36.80 -7.99
C ALA A 73 22.82 -37.46 -7.78
N GLU A 74 22.67 -38.31 -6.76
CA GLU A 74 21.39 -38.96 -6.41
C GLU A 74 20.30 -37.94 -6.08
N ARG A 75 20.63 -36.87 -5.33
CA ARG A 75 19.68 -35.77 -5.07
C ARG A 75 19.27 -35.02 -6.33
N ARG A 76 20.17 -34.88 -7.31
CA ARG A 76 19.89 -34.20 -8.57
C ARG A 76 18.95 -35.04 -9.45
N LEU A 77 19.21 -36.34 -9.55
CA LEU A 77 18.35 -37.30 -10.24
C LEU A 77 16.96 -37.39 -9.58
N ALA A 78 16.87 -37.42 -8.25
CA ALA A 78 15.59 -37.41 -7.55
C ALA A 78 14.80 -36.10 -7.77
N LYS A 79 15.49 -34.97 -7.94
CA LYS A 79 14.86 -33.67 -8.25
C LYS A 79 14.36 -33.62 -9.69
N GLU A 80 15.12 -34.17 -10.64
CA GLU A 80 14.70 -34.29 -12.04
C GLU A 80 13.53 -35.26 -12.20
N ALA A 81 13.55 -36.42 -11.54
CA ALA A 81 12.43 -37.36 -11.52
C ALA A 81 11.15 -36.74 -10.95
N LYS A 82 11.24 -35.94 -9.86
CA LYS A 82 10.09 -35.19 -9.34
C LYS A 82 9.59 -34.12 -10.31
N LYS A 83 10.48 -33.48 -11.07
CA LYS A 83 10.12 -32.49 -12.08
C LYS A 83 9.38 -33.14 -13.25
N HIS A 84 9.85 -34.29 -13.73
CA HIS A 84 9.16 -35.07 -14.76
C HIS A 84 7.80 -35.57 -14.27
N ALA A 85 7.72 -36.17 -13.09
CA ALA A 85 6.44 -36.62 -12.53
C ALA A 85 5.44 -35.47 -12.32
N ALA A 86 5.90 -34.25 -12.01
CA ALA A 86 5.05 -33.08 -11.94
C ALA A 86 4.58 -32.61 -13.33
N ALA A 87 5.47 -32.63 -14.33
CA ALA A 87 5.11 -32.32 -15.72
C ALA A 87 4.09 -33.33 -16.28
N ASP A 88 4.26 -34.62 -16.00
CA ASP A 88 3.35 -35.68 -16.43
C ASP A 88 1.97 -35.53 -15.77
N ARG A 89 1.91 -35.15 -14.49
CA ARG A 89 0.62 -34.84 -13.81
C ARG A 89 -0.08 -33.64 -14.42
N VAL A 90 0.67 -32.61 -14.82
CA VAL A 90 0.12 -31.42 -15.47
C VAL A 90 -0.38 -31.78 -16.87
N ALA A 91 0.37 -32.59 -17.62
CA ALA A 91 -0.03 -33.08 -18.94
C ALA A 91 -1.28 -33.95 -18.84
N ALA A 92 -1.32 -34.92 -17.92
CA ALA A 92 -2.48 -35.77 -17.67
C ALA A 92 -3.70 -34.96 -17.21
N ALA A 93 -3.52 -33.94 -16.37
CA ALA A 93 -4.61 -33.05 -15.97
C ALA A 93 -5.12 -32.18 -17.13
N ALA A 94 -4.23 -31.76 -18.05
CA ALA A 94 -4.62 -31.03 -19.26
C ALA A 94 -5.35 -31.93 -20.26
N GLU A 95 -4.96 -33.19 -20.38
CA GLU A 95 -5.58 -34.17 -21.27
C GLU A 95 -6.94 -34.64 -20.72
N GLN A 96 -7.05 -34.80 -19.40
CA GLN A 96 -8.32 -35.06 -18.71
C GLN A 96 -9.31 -33.88 -18.82
N ARG A 97 -8.82 -32.64 -18.90
CA ARG A 97 -9.66 -31.46 -19.22
C ARG A 97 -10.14 -31.46 -20.66
N LYS A 98 -9.33 -31.96 -21.61
CA LYS A 98 -9.75 -32.11 -23.01
C LYS A 98 -10.77 -33.24 -23.20
N SER A 99 -10.61 -34.36 -22.48
CA SER A 99 -11.51 -35.52 -22.60
C SER A 99 -12.84 -35.35 -21.85
N ASN A 100 -12.88 -34.54 -20.80
CA ASN A 100 -14.12 -34.25 -20.07
C ASN A 100 -15.10 -33.34 -20.80
N GLY A 101 -14.80 -32.91 -22.04
CA GLY A 101 -15.70 -32.08 -22.83
C GLY A 101 -16.19 -30.91 -22.00
N ASP A 102 -15.29 -29.97 -21.67
CA ASP A 102 -15.69 -28.64 -21.21
C ASP A 102 -16.52 -28.00 -22.33
N ALA A 103 -17.80 -28.37 -22.40
CA ALA A 103 -18.82 -27.54 -23.01
C ALA A 103 -18.57 -26.14 -22.44
N PRO A 104 -18.41 -25.11 -23.28
CA PRO A 104 -18.12 -23.77 -22.81
C PRO A 104 -19.10 -23.49 -21.69
N ARG A 105 -18.59 -23.32 -20.46
CA ARG A 105 -19.43 -22.96 -19.31
C ARG A 105 -20.29 -21.82 -19.81
N ALA A 106 -21.59 -22.07 -19.95
CA ALA A 106 -22.52 -21.04 -20.36
C ALA A 106 -22.20 -19.83 -19.49
N THR A 107 -21.69 -18.78 -20.11
CA THR A 107 -21.45 -17.51 -19.45
C THR A 107 -22.84 -17.03 -19.10
N VAL A 108 -23.32 -17.41 -17.91
CA VAL A 108 -24.52 -16.85 -17.32
C VAL A 108 -24.31 -15.36 -17.38
N GLU A 109 -25.11 -14.66 -18.19
CA GLU A 109 -25.03 -13.21 -18.28
C GLU A 109 -25.32 -12.63 -16.89
N TYR A 110 -24.26 -12.19 -16.20
CA TYR A 110 -24.32 -11.66 -14.85
C TYR A 110 -24.63 -10.15 -14.87
N PHE A 111 -25.70 -9.75 -15.55
CA PHE A 111 -26.31 -8.45 -15.33
C PHE A 111 -27.47 -8.64 -14.36
N PRO A 112 -27.53 -7.89 -13.25
CA PRO A 112 -28.65 -8.02 -12.33
C PRO A 112 -29.95 -7.73 -13.10
N PRO A 113 -30.95 -8.62 -13.07
CA PRO A 113 -32.25 -8.30 -13.65
C PRO A 113 -32.82 -7.10 -12.88
N PHE A 114 -33.12 -6.02 -13.61
CA PHE A 114 -33.86 -4.91 -13.02
C PHE A 114 -35.31 -5.35 -12.77
N PRO A 115 -35.98 -4.83 -11.73
CA PRO A 115 -37.43 -4.87 -11.68
C PRO A 115 -37.97 -4.36 -13.03
N ALA A 116 -38.94 -5.06 -13.62
CA ALA A 116 -39.45 -4.74 -14.97
C ALA A 116 -39.92 -3.28 -15.12
N ASP A 117 -40.23 -2.62 -14.00
CA ASP A 117 -40.85 -1.29 -13.95
C ASP A 117 -39.87 -0.13 -13.69
N ALA A 118 -38.56 -0.38 -13.56
CA ALA A 118 -37.58 0.67 -13.29
C ALA A 118 -36.48 0.72 -14.37
N PRO A 119 -36.44 1.76 -15.24
CA PRO A 119 -35.40 1.85 -16.25
C PRO A 119 -34.02 1.97 -15.59
N ALA A 120 -33.03 1.35 -16.23
CA ALA A 120 -31.63 1.52 -15.87
C ALA A 120 -31.23 2.99 -16.06
N LEU A 121 -30.52 3.54 -15.09
CA LEU A 121 -30.05 4.91 -15.11
C LEU A 121 -28.68 4.99 -15.79
N GLY A 122 -28.47 6.10 -16.48
CA GLY A 122 -27.17 6.47 -17.03
C GLY A 122 -26.33 7.23 -16.01
N PHE A 123 -25.25 7.84 -16.50
CA PHE A 123 -24.39 8.73 -15.74
C PHE A 123 -24.57 10.18 -16.20
N ALA A 124 -24.34 11.12 -15.27
CA ALA A 124 -24.33 12.54 -15.57
C ALA A 124 -23.19 12.87 -16.57
N PRO A 125 -23.37 13.90 -17.42
CA PRO A 125 -22.36 14.29 -18.39
C PRO A 125 -21.06 14.74 -17.70
N PRO A 126 -19.89 14.51 -18.32
CA PRO A 126 -18.62 14.94 -17.76
C PRO A 126 -18.42 16.45 -17.86
N HIS A 127 -17.48 16.96 -17.07
CA HIS A 127 -17.18 18.39 -16.97
C HIS A 127 -15.81 18.69 -17.58
N ALA A 128 -15.77 19.47 -18.66
CA ALA A 128 -14.49 19.91 -19.27
C ALA A 128 -13.67 20.86 -18.38
N GLN A 129 -14.32 21.46 -17.38
CA GLN A 129 -13.72 22.33 -16.38
C GLN A 129 -14.42 22.10 -15.06
N LEU A 130 -13.72 22.35 -13.95
CA LEU A 130 -14.35 22.36 -12.63
C LEU A 130 -15.51 23.37 -12.63
N SER A 131 -16.62 23.02 -11.97
CA SER A 131 -17.69 23.97 -11.69
C SER A 131 -17.15 25.18 -10.93
N ALA A 132 -17.74 26.36 -11.15
CA ALA A 132 -17.33 27.61 -10.52
C ALA A 132 -17.13 27.47 -9.00
N ASP A 133 -18.11 26.89 -8.28
CA ASP A 133 -18.03 26.71 -6.83
C ASP A 133 -16.83 25.87 -6.37
N VAL A 134 -16.56 24.76 -7.06
CA VAL A 134 -15.41 23.89 -6.75
C VAL A 134 -14.11 24.60 -7.08
N ARG A 135 -14.06 25.32 -8.20
CA ARG A 135 -12.89 26.08 -8.63
C ARG A 135 -12.55 27.20 -7.65
N GLU A 136 -13.53 28.03 -7.30
CA GLU A 136 -13.42 29.12 -6.35
C GLU A 136 -12.95 28.60 -4.98
N PHE A 137 -13.49 27.46 -4.52
CA PHE A 137 -13.04 26.84 -3.29
C PHE A 137 -11.56 26.42 -3.32
N LEU A 138 -11.10 25.80 -4.42
CA LEU A 138 -9.67 25.43 -4.55
C LEU A 138 -8.76 26.66 -4.63
N GLU A 139 -9.19 27.72 -5.33
CA GLU A 139 -8.44 28.97 -5.44
C GLU A 139 -8.37 29.71 -4.11
N ASP A 140 -9.43 29.70 -3.30
CA ASP A 140 -9.43 30.24 -1.93
C ASP A 140 -8.43 29.50 -1.03
N VAL A 141 -8.34 28.17 -1.12
CA VAL A 141 -7.32 27.39 -0.40
C VAL A 141 -5.89 27.83 -0.76
N ILE A 142 -5.64 28.08 -2.06
CA ILE A 142 -4.33 28.57 -2.53
C ILE A 142 -4.07 29.99 -2.03
N LEU A 143 -5.06 30.88 -2.16
CA LEU A 143 -4.95 32.28 -1.73
C LEU A 143 -4.65 32.39 -0.23
N ARG A 144 -5.29 31.58 0.61
CA ARG A 144 -5.00 31.54 2.05
C ARG A 144 -3.57 31.05 2.34
N ALA A 145 -3.06 30.09 1.57
CA ALA A 145 -1.68 29.63 1.70
C ALA A 145 -0.67 30.68 1.25
N GLU A 146 -1.01 31.51 0.25
CA GLU A 146 -0.21 32.64 -0.20
C GLU A 146 -0.14 33.76 0.85
N GLN A 147 -1.24 34.01 1.56
CA GLN A 147 -1.33 35.01 2.63
C GLN A 147 -0.63 34.58 3.93
N ASP A 148 -0.37 33.29 4.12
CA ASP A 148 0.36 32.76 5.27
C ASP A 148 1.84 32.57 4.92
N ALA A 149 2.71 33.41 5.49
CA ALA A 149 4.16 33.36 5.26
C ALA A 149 4.80 31.98 5.56
N SER A 150 4.26 31.22 6.52
CA SER A 150 4.75 29.88 6.83
C SER A 150 4.39 28.84 5.76
N ARG A 151 3.40 29.15 4.92
CA ARG A 151 2.83 28.25 3.91
C ARG A 151 3.04 28.75 2.48
N ALA A 152 3.55 29.96 2.27
CA ALA A 152 3.82 30.53 0.95
C ALA A 152 4.65 29.60 0.04
N HIS A 153 5.59 28.84 0.62
CA HIS A 153 6.40 27.86 -0.12
C HIS A 153 5.57 26.72 -0.75
N LEU A 154 4.37 26.44 -0.24
CA LEU A 154 3.48 25.39 -0.74
C LEU A 154 2.72 25.81 -2.01
N VAL A 155 2.56 27.11 -2.26
CA VAL A 155 1.72 27.66 -3.34
C VAL A 155 2.11 27.11 -4.71
N ARG A 156 3.41 27.02 -5.01
CA ARG A 156 3.91 26.43 -6.26
C ARG A 156 3.46 24.98 -6.45
N HIS A 157 3.47 24.18 -5.39
CA HIS A 157 3.03 22.79 -5.44
C HIS A 157 1.52 22.68 -5.60
N MET A 158 0.76 23.56 -4.95
CA MET A 158 -0.69 23.62 -5.11
C MET A 158 -1.10 24.01 -6.52
N GLN A 159 -0.46 25.03 -7.09
CA GLN A 159 -0.69 25.49 -8.46
C GLN A 159 -0.35 24.39 -9.47
N ARG A 160 0.72 23.62 -9.26
CA ARG A 160 1.01 22.44 -10.10
C ARG A 160 -0.10 21.40 -10.02
N GLY A 161 -0.59 21.10 -8.81
CA GLY A 161 -1.71 20.17 -8.62
C GLY A 161 -2.98 20.63 -9.36
N LEU A 162 -3.34 21.92 -9.25
CA LEU A 162 -4.48 22.50 -9.98
C LEU A 162 -4.30 22.42 -11.50
N ALA A 163 -3.12 22.80 -12.01
CA ALA A 163 -2.82 22.73 -13.44
C ALA A 163 -2.90 21.30 -13.99
N GLN A 164 -2.49 20.29 -13.20
CA GLN A 164 -2.63 18.88 -13.58
C GLN A 164 -4.09 18.43 -13.60
N ILE A 165 -4.91 18.89 -12.65
CA ILE A 165 -6.36 18.65 -12.65
C ILE A 165 -6.99 19.27 -13.90
N ASP A 166 -6.71 20.54 -14.19
CA ASP A 166 -7.29 21.24 -15.35
C ASP A 166 -6.87 20.59 -16.67
N ALA A 167 -5.58 20.25 -16.82
CA ALA A 167 -5.07 19.57 -18.00
C ALA A 167 -5.73 18.20 -18.20
N PHE A 168 -5.98 17.46 -17.11
CA PHE A 168 -6.72 16.20 -17.17
C PHE A 168 -8.16 16.42 -17.67
N LEU A 169 -8.89 17.38 -17.09
CA LEU A 169 -10.28 17.66 -17.46
C LEU A 169 -10.39 18.07 -18.92
N GLN A 170 -9.47 18.93 -19.39
CA GLN A 170 -9.39 19.31 -20.80
C GLN A 170 -9.11 18.08 -21.68
N GLN A 171 -8.04 17.33 -21.43
CA GLN A 171 -7.71 16.17 -22.27
C GLN A 171 -8.79 15.07 -22.26
N GLN A 172 -9.42 14.82 -21.11
CA GLN A 172 -10.38 13.73 -20.99
C GLN A 172 -11.78 14.11 -21.38
N HIS A 173 -12.24 15.31 -21.06
CA HIS A 173 -13.64 15.66 -21.19
C HIS A 173 -13.91 16.58 -22.39
N THR A 174 -12.91 16.78 -23.27
CA THR A 174 -13.11 17.39 -24.59
C THR A 174 -12.73 16.44 -25.73
N ASP A 175 -13.20 16.76 -26.93
CA ASP A 175 -12.74 16.16 -28.18
C ASP A 175 -11.38 16.75 -28.62
N ALA A 176 -10.85 16.27 -29.76
CA ALA A 176 -9.58 16.74 -30.32
C ALA A 176 -9.57 18.23 -30.72
N ARG A 177 -10.74 18.89 -30.76
CA ARG A 177 -10.89 20.32 -31.05
C ARG A 177 -11.10 21.15 -29.79
N GLY A 178 -11.06 20.53 -28.61
CA GLY A 178 -11.33 21.19 -27.33
C GLY A 178 -12.82 21.39 -27.04
N VAL A 179 -13.72 20.75 -27.80
CA VAL A 179 -15.16 20.83 -27.55
C VAL A 179 -15.54 19.82 -26.47
N PRO A 180 -16.27 20.20 -25.40
CA PRO A 180 -16.71 19.27 -24.38
C PRO A 180 -17.46 18.06 -24.96
N VAL A 181 -17.15 16.87 -24.47
CA VAL A 181 -17.88 15.66 -24.88
C VAL A 181 -19.32 15.76 -24.36
N PRO A 182 -20.34 15.43 -25.19
CA PRO A 182 -21.73 15.78 -24.90
C PRO A 182 -22.34 14.98 -23.74
N ASP A 183 -21.86 13.75 -23.52
CA ASP A 183 -22.38 12.84 -22.51
C ASP A 183 -21.31 11.83 -22.06
N PHE A 184 -21.64 11.11 -20.99
CA PHE A 184 -20.73 10.10 -20.42
C PHE A 184 -20.60 8.85 -21.30
N GLU A 185 -21.61 8.52 -22.11
CA GLU A 185 -21.56 7.37 -23.03
C GLU A 185 -20.49 7.59 -24.10
N THR A 186 -20.48 8.77 -24.71
CA THR A 186 -19.47 9.21 -25.68
C THR A 186 -18.07 9.20 -25.06
N LEU A 187 -17.94 9.69 -23.82
CA LEU A 187 -16.67 9.64 -23.08
C LEU A 187 -16.19 8.20 -22.87
N ALA A 188 -17.06 7.33 -22.36
CA ALA A 188 -16.72 5.95 -22.09
C ALA A 188 -16.42 5.16 -23.38
N ALA A 189 -17.19 5.40 -24.44
CA ALA A 189 -17.03 4.75 -25.73
C ALA A 189 -15.67 5.06 -26.38
N ARG A 190 -15.18 6.31 -26.26
CA ARG A 190 -13.88 6.73 -26.78
C ARG A 190 -12.75 5.84 -26.27
N ASP A 191 -12.71 5.60 -24.96
CA ASP A 191 -11.58 4.92 -24.31
C ASP A 191 -11.86 3.42 -24.06
N SER A 192 -13.10 2.97 -24.24
CA SER A 192 -13.55 1.59 -24.00
C SER A 192 -12.65 0.51 -24.63
N PRO A 193 -12.23 0.60 -25.91
CA PRO A 193 -11.36 -0.40 -26.52
C PRO A 193 -9.99 -0.54 -25.84
N HIS A 194 -9.50 0.50 -25.17
CA HIS A 194 -8.25 0.44 -24.40
C HIS A 194 -8.45 -0.28 -23.08
N TRP A 195 -9.56 -0.02 -22.40
CA TRP A 195 -9.91 -0.68 -21.14
C TRP A 195 -10.29 -2.14 -21.31
N GLU A 196 -11.04 -2.48 -22.37
CA GLU A 196 -11.35 -3.85 -22.72
C GLU A 196 -10.08 -4.66 -22.97
N ARG A 197 -9.14 -4.13 -23.77
CA ARG A 197 -7.83 -4.76 -23.99
C ARG A 197 -7.02 -4.89 -22.71
N HIS A 198 -7.08 -3.91 -21.81
CA HIS A 198 -6.41 -3.97 -20.51
C HIS A 198 -6.98 -5.11 -19.63
N VAL A 199 -8.31 -5.25 -19.58
CA VAL A 199 -8.99 -6.33 -18.87
C VAL A 199 -8.64 -7.68 -19.50
N GLU A 200 -8.70 -7.83 -20.82
CA GLU A 200 -8.41 -9.08 -21.51
C GLU A 200 -6.94 -9.51 -21.32
N ARG A 201 -6.01 -8.56 -21.39
CA ARG A 201 -4.61 -8.80 -21.06
C ARG A 201 -4.46 -9.26 -19.61
N ALA A 202 -5.16 -8.64 -18.65
CA ALA A 202 -5.12 -9.07 -17.25
C ALA A 202 -5.77 -10.45 -17.02
N ARG A 203 -6.74 -10.86 -17.84
CA ARG A 203 -7.36 -12.21 -17.79
C ARG A 203 -6.40 -13.29 -18.29
N THR A 204 -5.64 -12.99 -19.34
CA THR A 204 -4.74 -13.93 -20.02
C THR A 204 -3.33 -13.98 -19.40
N ASP A 205 -2.90 -12.91 -18.74
CA ASP A 205 -1.59 -12.85 -18.09
C ASP A 205 -1.53 -13.79 -16.86
N LYS A 206 -0.51 -14.65 -16.83
CA LYS A 206 -0.29 -15.62 -15.76
C LYS A 206 0.03 -14.97 -14.41
N ASP A 207 0.51 -13.74 -14.40
CA ASP A 207 0.93 -13.02 -13.21
C ASP A 207 -0.15 -12.02 -12.74
N MET A 208 -1.32 -12.01 -13.38
CA MET A 208 -2.46 -11.16 -13.03
C MET A 208 -3.70 -11.98 -12.67
N ARG A 209 -4.66 -11.33 -12.04
CA ARG A 209 -5.98 -11.88 -11.72
C ARG A 209 -7.07 -10.83 -11.91
N VAL A 210 -8.15 -11.23 -12.56
CA VAL A 210 -9.41 -10.48 -12.62
C VAL A 210 -10.43 -11.14 -11.71
N GLN A 211 -11.14 -10.35 -10.92
CA GLN A 211 -12.26 -10.82 -10.08
C GLN A 211 -13.51 -10.02 -10.42
N ASP A 212 -14.48 -10.68 -11.05
CA ASP A 212 -15.78 -10.07 -11.30
C ASP A 212 -16.53 -9.83 -9.98
N ARG A 213 -17.21 -8.68 -9.89
CA ARG A 213 -17.99 -8.25 -8.73
C ARG A 213 -19.45 -8.13 -9.11
N LYS A 214 -20.29 -8.79 -8.32
CA LYS A 214 -21.73 -8.66 -8.39
C LYS A 214 -22.13 -7.34 -7.76
N LEU A 215 -22.87 -6.54 -8.52
CA LEU A 215 -23.40 -5.26 -8.06
C LEU A 215 -24.85 -5.43 -7.63
N GLN A 216 -25.28 -4.59 -6.69
CA GLN A 216 -26.63 -4.63 -6.15
C GLN A 216 -27.62 -4.05 -7.15
N ALA A 217 -28.79 -4.68 -7.30
CA ALA A 217 -29.85 -4.17 -8.16
C ALA A 217 -30.38 -2.80 -7.70
N SER A 218 -30.27 -2.48 -6.40
CA SER A 218 -30.63 -1.18 -5.81
C SER A 218 -29.89 0.00 -6.45
N LEU A 219 -28.72 -0.25 -7.03
CA LEU A 219 -27.92 0.80 -7.68
C LEU A 219 -28.58 1.31 -8.97
N ARG A 220 -29.49 0.53 -9.59
CA ARG A 220 -30.22 0.87 -10.82
C ARG A 220 -29.33 1.28 -12.00
N VAL A 221 -28.11 0.76 -12.08
CA VAL A 221 -27.19 0.96 -13.20
C VAL A 221 -26.77 -0.40 -13.74
N ALA A 222 -26.81 -0.58 -15.06
CA ALA A 222 -26.47 -1.83 -15.75
C ALA A 222 -24.94 -2.01 -15.84
N LEU A 223 -24.31 -2.14 -14.68
CA LEU A 223 -22.86 -2.20 -14.54
C LEU A 223 -22.44 -3.54 -13.92
N LYS A 224 -21.27 -4.01 -14.32
CA LYS A 224 -20.55 -5.13 -13.73
C LYS A 224 -19.14 -4.66 -13.35
N GLY A 225 -18.74 -4.91 -12.12
CA GLY A 225 -17.43 -4.51 -11.61
C GLY A 225 -16.36 -5.57 -11.81
N MET A 226 -15.11 -5.17 -11.98
CA MET A 226 -13.97 -6.08 -12.07
C MET A 226 -12.77 -5.53 -11.31
N ASP A 227 -12.32 -6.25 -10.29
CA ASP A 227 -11.04 -5.95 -9.62
C ASP A 227 -9.88 -6.63 -10.35
N LEU A 228 -8.92 -5.83 -10.80
CA LEU A 228 -7.69 -6.26 -11.44
C LEU A 228 -6.54 -6.25 -10.43
N LYS A 229 -5.80 -7.35 -10.32
CA LYS A 229 -4.75 -7.53 -9.30
C LYS A 229 -3.48 -8.11 -9.93
N ALA A 230 -2.34 -7.61 -9.49
CA ALA A 230 -1.06 -8.27 -9.71
C ALA A 230 -0.86 -9.40 -8.69
N GLY A 231 -0.24 -10.49 -9.13
CA GLY A 231 0.04 -11.66 -8.31
C GLY A 231 -1.12 -12.68 -8.27
N ARG A 232 -0.79 -13.86 -7.73
CA ARG A 232 -1.72 -14.98 -7.51
C ARG A 232 -1.67 -15.42 -6.04
N PRO A 233 -2.72 -16.09 -5.53
CA PRO A 233 -2.68 -16.67 -4.19
C PRO A 233 -1.39 -17.49 -3.98
N GLY A 234 -0.66 -17.18 -2.92
CA GLY A 234 0.61 -17.84 -2.58
C GLY A 234 1.87 -17.29 -3.26
N ARG A 235 1.76 -16.25 -4.11
CA ARG A 235 2.91 -15.52 -4.67
C ARG A 235 2.81 -14.02 -4.34
N PRO A 236 3.80 -13.42 -3.66
CA PRO A 236 3.83 -11.98 -3.43
C PRO A 236 3.72 -11.20 -4.75
N ASP A 237 2.95 -10.11 -4.74
CA ASP A 237 2.79 -9.24 -5.90
C ASP A 237 4.08 -8.43 -6.18
N ASP A 238 4.92 -8.20 -5.16
CA ASP A 238 6.19 -7.48 -5.28
C ASP A 238 7.10 -8.07 -6.40
N ALA A 239 7.27 -9.40 -6.44
CA ALA A 239 8.05 -10.07 -7.49
C ALA A 239 7.48 -9.85 -8.91
N VAL A 240 6.16 -9.70 -9.03
CA VAL A 240 5.51 -9.39 -10.31
C VAL A 240 5.84 -7.96 -10.73
N TYR A 241 5.75 -6.99 -9.82
CA TYR A 241 6.12 -5.61 -10.12
C TYR A 241 7.62 -5.44 -10.42
N ALA A 242 8.49 -6.19 -9.75
CA ALA A 242 9.93 -6.15 -10.02
C ALA A 242 10.25 -6.62 -11.46
N SER A 243 9.54 -7.63 -11.96
CA SER A 243 9.81 -8.27 -13.25
C SER A 243 8.98 -7.75 -14.42
N SER A 244 7.80 -7.15 -14.18
CA SER A 244 6.86 -6.75 -15.22
C SER A 244 6.67 -5.24 -15.29
N GLU A 245 7.15 -4.62 -16.38
CA GLU A 245 6.89 -3.21 -16.68
C GLU A 245 5.39 -2.93 -16.83
N TYR A 246 4.66 -3.85 -17.48
CA TYR A 246 3.21 -3.74 -17.60
C TYR A 246 2.52 -3.62 -16.25
N ALA A 247 2.95 -4.42 -15.26
CA ALA A 247 2.42 -4.34 -13.91
C ALA A 247 2.70 -2.96 -13.30
N ARG A 248 3.96 -2.47 -13.38
CA ARG A 248 4.34 -1.16 -12.84
C ARG A 248 3.56 0.00 -13.46
N THR A 249 3.29 -0.07 -14.76
CA THR A 249 2.67 1.02 -15.50
C THR A 249 1.14 0.98 -15.46
N HIS A 250 0.53 -0.22 -15.52
CA HIS A 250 -0.90 -0.36 -15.77
C HIS A 250 -1.68 -1.05 -14.66
N MET A 251 -1.02 -1.65 -13.66
CA MET A 251 -1.69 -2.37 -12.57
C MET A 251 -1.49 -1.65 -11.23
N PRO A 252 -2.21 -0.55 -10.95
CA PRO A 252 -2.16 0.08 -9.64
C PRO A 252 -2.66 -0.86 -8.54
N ARG A 253 -2.26 -0.61 -7.29
CA ARG A 253 -2.71 -1.38 -6.12
C ARG A 253 -4.08 -0.86 -5.64
N GLY A 254 -5.10 -1.14 -6.45
CA GLY A 254 -6.45 -0.62 -6.32
C GLY A 254 -7.00 -0.31 -7.70
N ASN A 255 -7.39 -1.33 -8.45
CA ASN A 255 -7.76 -1.20 -9.86
C ASN A 255 -9.13 -1.84 -10.10
N PHE A 256 -10.16 -1.01 -10.19
CA PHE A 256 -11.55 -1.42 -10.38
C PHE A 256 -12.09 -0.85 -11.69
N ILE A 257 -12.40 -1.75 -12.63
CA ILE A 257 -12.91 -1.43 -13.96
C ILE A 257 -14.38 -1.81 -14.04
N ALA A 258 -15.19 -0.94 -14.65
CA ALA A 258 -16.58 -1.20 -14.95
C ALA A 258 -16.73 -1.76 -16.37
N GLU A 259 -17.61 -2.74 -16.53
CA GLU A 259 -18.27 -3.11 -17.78
C GLU A 259 -19.72 -2.59 -17.68
N TRP A 260 -20.08 -1.60 -18.48
CA TRP A 260 -21.37 -0.91 -18.43
C TRP A 260 -22.14 -1.12 -19.72
N ARG A 261 -23.42 -1.47 -19.62
CA ARG A 261 -24.35 -1.51 -20.74
C ARG A 261 -25.21 -0.24 -20.70
N PRO A 262 -24.98 0.74 -21.58
CA PRO A 262 -25.83 1.92 -21.65
C PRO A 262 -27.29 1.51 -21.90
N ALA A 263 -28.24 2.28 -21.36
CA ALA A 263 -29.65 2.07 -21.65
C ALA A 263 -30.01 2.45 -23.10
N SER A 264 -29.14 3.23 -23.76
CA SER A 264 -29.38 3.68 -25.13
C SER A 264 -29.30 2.51 -26.12
N PRO A 265 -30.30 2.35 -27.02
CA PRO A 265 -30.25 1.34 -28.07
C PRO A 265 -29.13 1.59 -29.10
N SER A 266 -28.49 2.76 -29.08
CA SER A 266 -27.39 3.12 -30.00
C SER A 266 -26.07 2.41 -29.71
N SER A 267 -25.88 1.84 -28.53
CA SER A 267 -24.65 1.13 -28.15
C SER A 267 -24.95 -0.30 -27.72
N PRO A 268 -25.04 -1.26 -28.66
CA PRO A 268 -25.33 -2.65 -28.33
C PRO A 268 -24.19 -3.34 -27.59
N SER A 269 -22.98 -2.78 -27.62
CA SER A 269 -21.80 -3.35 -27.00
C SER A 269 -21.56 -2.79 -25.59
N PRO A 270 -21.08 -3.61 -24.64
CA PRO A 270 -20.68 -3.11 -23.32
C PRO A 270 -19.51 -2.14 -23.45
N LEU A 271 -19.54 -1.07 -22.66
CA LEU A 271 -18.48 -0.08 -22.54
C LEU A 271 -17.62 -0.36 -21.31
N PHE A 272 -16.30 -0.24 -21.45
CA PHE A 272 -15.35 -0.44 -20.37
C PHE A 272 -14.75 0.89 -19.93
N PHE A 273 -14.72 1.15 -18.62
CA PHE A 273 -14.09 2.36 -18.09
C PHE A 273 -13.58 2.17 -16.65
N PRO A 274 -12.56 2.94 -16.24
CA PRO A 274 -12.01 2.85 -14.90
C PRO A 274 -12.93 3.58 -13.92
N VAL A 275 -13.14 2.96 -12.76
CA VAL A 275 -13.88 3.57 -11.65
C VAL A 275 -12.92 3.88 -10.51
N VAL A 276 -12.07 2.92 -10.12
CA VAL A 276 -11.00 3.14 -9.14
C VAL A 276 -9.66 2.82 -9.79
N ARG A 277 -8.73 3.77 -9.70
CA ARG A 277 -7.33 3.60 -10.06
C ARG A 277 -6.48 4.31 -9.02
N ALA A 278 -6.10 3.57 -7.99
CA ALA A 278 -5.24 4.04 -6.92
C ALA A 278 -3.79 4.24 -7.39
N TYR A 279 -2.89 4.49 -6.46
CA TYR A 279 -1.47 4.69 -6.76
C TYR A 279 -0.85 3.45 -7.43
N ARG A 280 0.10 3.71 -8.33
CA ARG A 280 1.00 2.68 -8.84
C ARG A 280 1.77 2.05 -7.68
N LYS A 281 2.22 0.82 -7.87
CA LYS A 281 3.16 0.22 -6.92
C LYS A 281 4.42 1.09 -6.86
N PHE A 282 4.82 1.47 -5.65
CA PHE A 282 6.14 2.01 -5.36
C PHE A 282 6.91 1.06 -4.43
N THR A 283 8.23 1.14 -4.46
CA THR A 283 9.10 0.33 -3.61
C THR A 283 9.90 1.20 -2.66
N GLY A 284 10.71 0.58 -1.83
CA GLY A 284 11.58 1.21 -0.85
C GLY A 284 12.37 0.13 -0.15
N GLN A 285 12.84 0.35 1.07
CA GLN A 285 13.43 -0.75 1.84
C GLN A 285 12.38 -1.85 2.07
N GLU A 286 12.56 -3.04 1.50
CA GLU A 286 11.55 -4.10 1.48
C GLU A 286 11.40 -4.88 2.79
N ASP A 287 10.15 -5.07 3.23
CA ASP A 287 9.78 -5.68 4.51
C ASP A 287 10.32 -7.09 4.76
N ASP A 288 10.57 -7.86 3.70
CA ASP A 288 10.55 -9.32 3.82
C ASP A 288 11.92 -10.00 3.77
N GLY A 289 13.03 -9.36 3.36
CA GLY A 289 14.38 -9.97 3.38
C GLY A 289 14.45 -11.39 2.76
N GLU A 290 13.44 -11.77 1.98
CA GLU A 290 13.39 -13.01 1.20
C GLU A 290 14.02 -12.76 -0.17
N GLU A 291 13.98 -11.51 -0.66
CA GLU A 291 14.84 -11.04 -1.74
C GLU A 291 16.21 -10.64 -1.15
N THR A 292 17.26 -11.20 -1.73
CA THR A 292 18.63 -11.09 -1.24
C THR A 292 19.18 -9.69 -1.51
N GLY A 293 19.07 -8.77 -0.55
CA GLY A 293 19.81 -7.50 -0.53
C GLY A 293 18.96 -6.27 -0.20
N ALA A 294 19.64 -5.14 0.06
CA ALA A 294 18.98 -3.83 -0.03
C ALA A 294 18.39 -3.68 -1.43
N VAL A 295 17.24 -3.00 -1.56
CA VAL A 295 16.71 -2.62 -2.88
C VAL A 295 17.77 -1.77 -3.55
N GLY A 296 18.47 -2.35 -4.52
CA GLY A 296 19.49 -1.64 -5.26
C GLY A 296 18.86 -0.49 -6.05
N ASP A 297 19.64 0.56 -6.31
CA ASP A 297 19.22 1.71 -7.11
C ASP A 297 18.64 1.30 -8.48
N GLU A 298 19.10 0.17 -9.03
CA GLU A 298 18.56 -0.41 -10.27
C GLU A 298 17.09 -0.86 -10.13
N LEU A 299 16.69 -1.46 -9.01
CA LEU A 299 15.30 -1.85 -8.79
C LEU A 299 14.45 -0.62 -8.48
N LEU A 300 14.96 0.31 -7.67
CA LEU A 300 14.25 1.54 -7.32
C LEU A 300 13.97 2.40 -8.57
N SER A 301 14.95 2.55 -9.47
CA SER A 301 14.80 3.36 -10.69
C SER A 301 13.68 2.87 -11.62
N LYS A 302 13.32 1.58 -11.58
CA LYS A 302 12.18 1.01 -12.34
C LYS A 302 10.81 1.56 -11.91
N PHE A 303 10.73 2.21 -10.74
CA PHE A 303 9.52 2.82 -10.18
C PHE A 303 9.51 4.35 -10.29
N PHE A 304 10.54 4.93 -10.90
CA PHE A 304 10.64 6.36 -11.13
C PHE A 304 10.43 6.67 -12.62
N THR A 305 9.84 7.82 -12.94
CA THR A 305 9.75 8.33 -14.31
C THR A 305 10.99 9.11 -14.72
N GLN A 306 11.76 9.60 -13.75
CA GLN A 306 13.04 10.28 -13.96
C GLN A 306 14.06 9.84 -12.89
N PRO A 307 15.37 9.93 -13.13
CA PRO A 307 16.36 9.62 -12.11
C PRO A 307 16.14 10.41 -10.82
N LYS A 308 16.35 9.78 -9.65
CA LYS A 308 16.15 10.42 -8.33
C LYS A 308 16.93 11.72 -8.16
N HIS A 309 18.10 11.87 -8.79
CA HIS A 309 18.91 13.10 -8.74
C HIS A 309 18.31 14.27 -9.54
N ALA A 310 17.26 14.05 -10.34
CA ALA A 310 16.49 15.12 -10.97
C ALA A 310 15.48 15.78 -9.99
N ALA A 311 15.33 15.23 -8.78
CA ALA A 311 14.48 15.79 -7.76
C ALA A 311 15.02 17.15 -7.28
N ARG A 312 14.15 18.14 -7.22
CA ARG A 312 14.37 19.45 -6.61
C ARG A 312 13.80 19.52 -5.21
N ASP A 313 12.63 18.93 -5.00
CA ASP A 313 11.90 18.97 -3.75
C ASP A 313 11.50 17.53 -3.36
N VAL A 314 11.29 17.28 -2.06
CA VAL A 314 10.70 16.04 -1.53
C VAL A 314 9.51 16.40 -0.67
N ILE A 315 8.38 15.74 -0.90
CA ILE A 315 7.26 15.71 0.03
C ILE A 315 7.42 14.46 0.89
N THR A 316 7.62 14.63 2.19
CA THR A 316 7.70 13.52 3.14
C THR A 316 6.38 13.44 3.90
N THR A 317 5.72 12.29 3.86
CA THR A 317 4.48 12.04 4.60
C THR A 317 4.68 10.99 5.69
N THR A 318 3.88 11.07 6.77
CA THR A 318 3.79 9.97 7.73
C THR A 318 3.26 8.73 7.04
N LYS A 319 3.94 7.59 7.23
CA LYS A 319 3.38 6.31 6.84
C LYS A 319 2.48 5.81 7.97
N GLU A 320 1.20 6.13 7.86
CA GLU A 320 0.16 5.59 8.75
C GLU A 320 0.14 4.05 8.71
N ASN A 321 -0.29 3.44 9.82
CA ASN A 321 -0.34 1.99 9.99
C ASN A 321 -1.78 1.48 10.08
N GLY A 322 -2.44 1.33 8.93
CA GLY A 322 -3.80 0.85 8.82
C GLY A 322 -4.03 -0.02 7.58
N GLU A 323 -5.23 0.07 7.02
CA GLU A 323 -5.62 -0.62 5.79
C GLU A 323 -5.83 0.36 4.64
N ALA A 324 -5.22 0.08 3.50
CA ALA A 324 -5.38 0.93 2.31
C ALA A 324 -6.85 0.93 1.84
N GLY A 325 -7.44 2.11 1.77
CA GLY A 325 -8.81 2.37 1.35
C GLY A 325 -8.88 3.32 0.16
N HIS A 326 -9.87 3.13 -0.71
CA HIS A 326 -10.08 3.95 -1.89
C HIS A 326 -11.51 4.44 -1.98
N LEU A 327 -11.66 5.68 -2.44
CA LEU A 327 -12.92 6.33 -2.74
C LEU A 327 -12.84 6.95 -4.13
N ALA A 328 -13.79 6.61 -4.99
CA ALA A 328 -14.09 7.35 -6.21
C ALA A 328 -15.60 7.61 -6.27
N VAL A 329 -16.00 8.67 -6.97
CA VAL A 329 -17.40 9.10 -7.06
C VAL A 329 -17.82 9.14 -8.52
N LEU A 330 -18.94 8.50 -8.81
CA LEU A 330 -19.69 8.68 -10.06
C LEU A 330 -20.97 9.44 -9.73
N LYS A 331 -21.57 10.10 -10.71
CA LYS A 331 -22.89 10.75 -10.56
C LYS A 331 -23.84 10.16 -11.57
N ARG A 332 -24.97 9.66 -11.09
CA ARG A 332 -26.04 9.11 -11.91
C ARG A 332 -26.78 10.22 -12.65
N SER A 333 -27.52 9.86 -13.69
CA SER A 333 -28.32 10.80 -14.48
C SER A 333 -29.45 11.48 -13.67
N ASP A 334 -29.82 10.94 -12.51
CA ASP A 334 -30.76 11.56 -11.57
C ASP A 334 -30.09 12.46 -10.53
N GLY A 335 -28.79 12.73 -10.69
CA GLY A 335 -28.01 13.60 -9.82
C GLY A 335 -27.49 12.94 -8.55
N GLN A 336 -27.88 11.68 -8.26
CA GLN A 336 -27.38 10.98 -7.07
C GLN A 336 -25.93 10.52 -7.26
N PHE A 337 -25.14 10.64 -6.18
CA PHE A 337 -23.78 10.12 -6.16
C PHE A 337 -23.77 8.61 -5.95
N LEU A 338 -22.92 7.93 -6.71
CA LEU A 338 -22.60 6.52 -6.59
C LEU A 338 -21.15 6.38 -6.15
N PHE A 339 -20.93 5.79 -4.98
CA PHE A 339 -19.61 5.67 -4.37
C PHE A 339 -18.97 4.34 -4.73
N ALA A 340 -17.76 4.39 -5.28
CA ALA A 340 -16.90 3.24 -5.43
C ALA A 340 -15.90 3.21 -4.28
N LEU A 341 -15.99 2.16 -3.47
CA LEU A 341 -15.33 2.09 -2.17
C LEU A 341 -14.66 0.74 -2.02
N GLY A 342 -13.48 0.70 -1.41
CA GLY A 342 -12.85 -0.59 -1.18
C GLY A 342 -11.47 -0.55 -0.59
N SER A 343 -10.93 -1.76 -0.42
CA SER A 343 -9.55 -2.03 -0.02
C SER A 343 -8.60 -2.00 -1.23
N LYS A 344 -7.29 -2.18 -0.98
CA LYS A 344 -6.26 -2.48 -2.00
C LYS A 344 -6.74 -3.40 -3.14
N ASN A 345 -7.49 -4.44 -2.82
CA ASN A 345 -7.78 -5.54 -3.74
C ASN A 345 -9.28 -5.73 -4.01
N THR A 346 -10.17 -5.14 -3.22
CA THR A 346 -11.60 -5.43 -3.35
C THR A 346 -12.37 -4.15 -3.24
N HIS A 347 -13.21 -3.89 -4.25
CA HIS A 347 -14.11 -2.74 -4.27
C HIS A 347 -15.57 -3.17 -4.43
N LEU A 348 -16.46 -2.29 -3.98
CA LEU A 348 -17.91 -2.38 -4.15
C LEU A 348 -18.44 -1.01 -4.57
N LEU A 349 -19.66 -1.00 -5.09
CA LEU A 349 -20.42 0.23 -5.34
C LEU A 349 -21.56 0.34 -4.34
N ALA A 350 -21.81 1.54 -3.82
CA ALA A 350 -22.85 1.81 -2.84
C ALA A 350 -23.42 3.23 -3.00
N LEU A 351 -24.70 3.42 -2.64
CA LEU A 351 -25.31 4.75 -2.44
C LEU A 351 -25.33 5.10 -0.95
N SER A 352 -25.42 4.08 -0.10
CA SER A 352 -25.65 4.19 1.34
C SER A 352 -24.85 3.14 2.13
N LEU A 353 -24.84 3.29 3.46
CA LEU A 353 -24.29 2.27 4.37
C LEU A 353 -25.04 0.93 4.28
N ASP A 354 -26.33 0.96 3.96
CA ASP A 354 -27.15 -0.25 3.82
C ASP A 354 -26.73 -1.04 2.57
N ASP A 355 -26.42 -0.36 1.47
CA ASP A 355 -25.88 -1.03 0.27
C ASP A 355 -24.56 -1.73 0.57
N VAL A 356 -23.71 -1.16 1.43
CA VAL A 356 -22.46 -1.81 1.87
C VAL A 356 -22.78 -3.09 2.65
N ALA A 357 -23.76 -3.05 3.56
CA ALA A 357 -24.18 -4.22 4.33
C ALA A 357 -24.74 -5.32 3.42
N LEU A 358 -25.60 -4.95 2.46
CA LEU A 358 -26.18 -5.85 1.46
C LEU A 358 -25.11 -6.47 0.56
N ALA A 359 -24.15 -5.68 0.08
CA ALA A 359 -23.05 -6.17 -0.73
C ALA A 359 -22.19 -7.21 0.01
N ARG A 360 -21.93 -7.00 1.30
CA ARG A 360 -21.21 -7.97 2.14
C ARG A 360 -22.00 -9.26 2.32
N ALA A 361 -23.29 -9.17 2.59
CA ALA A 361 -24.16 -10.33 2.75
C ALA A 361 -24.25 -11.16 1.45
N ALA A 362 -24.42 -10.51 0.30
CA ALA A 362 -24.50 -11.16 -1.00
C ALA A 362 -23.17 -11.77 -1.48
N GLY A 363 -22.03 -11.23 -1.03
CA GLY A 363 -20.68 -11.68 -1.41
C GLY A 363 -20.20 -12.98 -0.76
N GLY A 364 -21.04 -13.65 0.03
CA GLY A 364 -20.67 -14.92 0.69
C GLY A 364 -19.71 -14.76 1.87
N GLY A 365 -19.78 -13.65 2.60
CA GLY A 365 -19.00 -13.38 3.82
C GLY A 365 -17.53 -13.04 3.57
N ASP A 366 -16.81 -13.86 2.79
CA ASP A 366 -15.36 -13.80 2.65
C ASP A 366 -14.85 -12.74 1.67
N ALA A 367 -15.58 -12.50 0.58
CA ALA A 367 -15.08 -11.66 -0.52
C ALA A 367 -14.81 -10.20 -0.11
N TYR A 368 -15.58 -9.70 0.86
CA TYR A 368 -15.58 -8.30 1.32
C TYR A 368 -15.13 -8.13 2.77
N ILE A 369 -14.42 -9.10 3.37
CA ILE A 369 -13.96 -9.02 4.78
C ILE A 369 -13.19 -7.72 5.03
N ALA A 370 -12.21 -7.40 4.18
CA ALA A 370 -11.42 -6.17 4.32
C ALA A 370 -12.15 -4.94 3.76
N ALA A 371 -12.78 -5.06 2.59
CA ALA A 371 -13.39 -3.91 1.89
C ALA A 371 -14.64 -3.36 2.59
N GLY A 372 -15.39 -4.21 3.31
CA GLY A 372 -16.63 -3.83 3.98
C GLY A 372 -16.45 -2.79 5.09
N PRO A 373 -15.59 -3.04 6.09
CA PRO A 373 -15.25 -2.06 7.13
C PRO A 373 -14.68 -0.76 6.55
N ILE A 374 -13.78 -0.86 5.58
CA ILE A 374 -13.19 0.31 4.89
C ILE A 374 -14.27 1.16 4.20
N ALA A 375 -15.17 0.54 3.43
CA ALA A 375 -16.26 1.24 2.77
C ALA A 375 -17.21 1.93 3.77
N ARG A 376 -17.48 1.28 4.90
CA ARG A 376 -18.27 1.86 6.00
C ARG A 376 -17.57 3.07 6.61
N ALA A 377 -16.27 2.98 6.91
CA ALA A 377 -15.49 4.08 7.47
C ALA A 377 -15.49 5.31 6.54
N LEU A 378 -15.28 5.09 5.24
CA LEU A 378 -15.29 6.15 4.22
C LEU A 378 -16.67 6.81 4.08
N LEU A 379 -17.77 6.05 4.01
CA LEU A 379 -19.11 6.64 3.95
C LEU A 379 -19.48 7.37 5.25
N THR A 380 -19.07 6.84 6.40
CA THR A 380 -19.31 7.49 7.70
C THR A 380 -18.56 8.82 7.78
N MET A 381 -17.32 8.86 7.30
CA MET A 381 -16.56 10.11 7.16
C MET A 381 -17.31 11.13 6.29
N LEU A 382 -17.80 10.72 5.10
CA LEU A 382 -18.58 11.60 4.23
C LEU A 382 -19.85 12.12 4.90
N GLN A 383 -20.57 11.27 5.63
CA GLN A 383 -21.80 11.64 6.34
C GLN A 383 -21.56 12.66 7.47
N ARG A 384 -20.37 12.65 8.07
CA ARG A 384 -19.97 13.59 9.15
C ARG A 384 -19.53 14.95 8.65
N LEU A 385 -19.17 15.08 7.39
CA LEU A 385 -18.91 16.38 6.79
C LEU A 385 -20.19 17.22 6.81
N THR A 386 -20.04 18.54 6.93
CA THR A 386 -21.17 19.46 6.74
C THR A 386 -21.79 19.22 5.35
N PRO A 387 -23.10 19.47 5.15
CA PRO A 387 -23.74 19.26 3.86
C PRO A 387 -23.01 19.95 2.69
N ALA A 388 -22.51 21.17 2.91
CA ALA A 388 -21.74 21.92 1.93
C ALA A 388 -20.38 21.26 1.63
N HIS A 389 -19.60 20.89 2.66
CA HIS A 389 -18.30 20.25 2.46
C HIS A 389 -18.44 18.88 1.78
N ARG A 390 -19.48 18.11 2.16
CA ARG A 390 -19.81 16.85 1.49
C ARG A 390 -20.14 17.09 0.02
N ALA A 391 -20.94 18.09 -0.30
CA ALA A 391 -21.28 18.43 -1.67
C ALA A 391 -20.03 18.81 -2.47
N TRP A 392 -19.19 19.72 -1.97
CA TRP A 392 -17.93 20.10 -2.63
C TRP A 392 -17.00 18.91 -2.86
N LEU A 393 -16.81 18.04 -1.87
CA LEU A 393 -15.96 16.85 -2.03
C LEU A 393 -16.51 15.89 -3.09
N CYS A 394 -17.81 15.59 -3.03
CA CYS A 394 -18.44 14.68 -3.99
C CYS A 394 -18.42 15.25 -5.41
N GLU A 395 -18.71 16.54 -5.56
CA GLU A 395 -18.63 17.26 -6.84
C GLU A 395 -17.21 17.25 -7.38
N PHE A 396 -16.22 17.59 -6.56
CA PHE A 396 -14.80 17.55 -6.95
C PHE A 396 -14.38 16.15 -7.42
N LEU A 397 -14.64 15.10 -6.65
CA LEU A 397 -14.25 13.73 -7.01
C LEU A 397 -15.00 13.21 -8.23
N TRP A 398 -16.27 13.58 -8.41
CA TRP A 398 -17.02 13.21 -9.59
C TRP A 398 -16.52 13.93 -10.84
N GLN A 399 -16.39 15.26 -10.80
CA GLN A 399 -15.96 16.06 -11.95
C GLN A 399 -14.57 15.67 -12.41
N THR A 400 -13.66 15.36 -11.49
CA THR A 400 -12.28 14.93 -11.80
C THR A 400 -12.15 13.43 -12.06
N ARG A 401 -13.16 12.63 -11.68
CA ARG A 401 -13.13 11.15 -11.71
C ARG A 401 -11.91 10.54 -11.00
N MET A 402 -11.26 11.29 -10.13
CA MET A 402 -10.06 10.87 -9.43
C MET A 402 -10.36 9.82 -8.38
N THR A 403 -9.36 8.98 -8.10
CA THR A 403 -9.38 8.10 -6.94
C THR A 403 -8.68 8.77 -5.77
N ALA A 404 -9.44 9.03 -4.71
CA ALA A 404 -8.94 9.43 -3.41
C ALA A 404 -8.47 8.21 -2.62
N SER A 405 -7.23 8.26 -2.14
CA SER A 405 -6.58 7.16 -1.45
C SER A 405 -6.39 7.50 0.03
N PHE A 406 -6.71 6.54 0.90
CA PHE A 406 -6.74 6.67 2.35
C PHE A 406 -6.00 5.52 3.01
N GLU A 407 -5.38 5.77 4.15
CA GLU A 407 -5.08 4.72 5.12
C GLU A 407 -6.20 4.72 6.17
N VAL A 408 -6.94 3.62 6.30
CA VAL A 408 -7.99 3.50 7.32
C VAL A 408 -7.39 2.90 8.58
N LEU A 409 -7.30 3.70 9.63
CA LEU A 409 -6.85 3.29 10.96
C LEU A 409 -7.97 2.47 11.61
N CYS A 410 -7.72 1.20 11.92
CA CYS A 410 -8.74 0.28 12.43
C CYS A 410 -8.40 -0.15 13.88
N PRO A 411 -8.98 0.46 14.93
CA PRO A 411 -8.68 0.10 16.32
C PRO A 411 -8.99 -1.36 16.66
N GLY A 412 -9.96 -1.96 15.96
CA GLY A 412 -10.31 -3.38 16.07
C GLY A 412 -9.44 -4.33 15.23
N HIS A 413 -8.56 -3.81 14.38
CA HIS A 413 -7.65 -4.57 13.52
C HIS A 413 -6.31 -3.83 13.36
N GLN A 414 -5.46 -3.93 14.39
CA GLN A 414 -4.20 -3.21 14.50
C GLN A 414 -3.02 -4.10 14.11
N HIS A 415 -2.10 -3.53 13.33
CA HIS A 415 -0.94 -4.25 12.83
C HIS A 415 0.23 -4.22 13.82
N VAL A 416 0.85 -3.05 14.02
CA VAL A 416 2.06 -2.89 14.84
C VAL A 416 1.99 -1.62 15.68
N GLN A 417 1.46 -0.53 15.13
CA GLN A 417 1.28 0.71 15.86
C GLN A 417 0.03 0.63 16.73
N LEU A 418 0.15 1.10 17.98
CA LEU A 418 -0.97 1.20 18.89
C LEU A 418 -1.90 2.35 18.44
N LEU A 419 -3.18 2.04 18.30
CA LEU A 419 -4.22 2.98 17.84
C LEU A 419 -5.22 3.31 18.96
N ASP A 420 -4.77 3.44 20.20
CA ASP A 420 -5.62 3.75 21.36
C ASP A 420 -6.14 5.20 21.39
N TYR A 421 -5.54 6.08 20.59
CA TYR A 421 -5.97 7.47 20.41
C TYR A 421 -7.13 7.65 19.41
N VAL A 422 -7.53 6.59 18.68
CA VAL A 422 -8.71 6.60 17.79
C VAL A 422 -9.75 5.61 18.29
N ALA A 423 -10.99 6.08 18.45
CA ALA A 423 -12.07 5.26 18.99
C ALA A 423 -12.77 4.37 17.93
N GLU A 424 -12.61 4.69 16.64
CA GLU A 424 -13.30 4.03 15.54
C GLU A 424 -12.46 4.02 14.26
N ASP A 425 -12.92 3.25 13.27
CA ASP A 425 -12.27 3.16 11.96
C ASP A 425 -12.18 4.55 11.32
N THR A 426 -10.97 5.08 11.19
CA THR A 426 -10.71 6.48 10.84
C THR A 426 -9.93 6.56 9.52
N PRO A 427 -10.55 7.02 8.42
CA PRO A 427 -9.83 7.27 7.18
C PRO A 427 -8.86 8.45 7.29
N VAL A 428 -7.63 8.26 6.82
CA VAL A 428 -6.58 9.28 6.74
C VAL A 428 -6.16 9.43 5.28
N PHE A 429 -6.52 10.56 4.67
CA PHE A 429 -6.26 10.83 3.26
C PHE A 429 -4.77 11.07 2.97
N TYR A 430 -4.25 10.48 1.89
CA TYR A 430 -2.85 10.66 1.48
C TYR A 430 -2.64 11.05 0.00
N GLY A 431 -3.68 11.10 -0.83
CA GLY A 431 -3.55 11.70 -2.16
C GLY A 431 -4.53 11.23 -3.23
N LEU A 432 -4.34 11.76 -4.44
CA LEU A 432 -5.21 11.59 -5.62
C LEU A 432 -4.47 10.95 -6.78
N SER A 433 -5.18 10.08 -7.49
CA SER A 433 -4.68 9.43 -8.71
C SER A 433 -5.67 9.57 -9.84
N LEU A 434 -5.14 9.78 -11.05
CA LEU A 434 -5.91 9.94 -12.26
C LEU A 434 -6.39 8.59 -12.80
N PRO A 435 -7.63 8.51 -13.34
CA PRO A 435 -8.15 7.29 -13.93
C PRO A 435 -7.62 7.07 -15.36
N ALA A 436 -6.31 7.17 -15.58
CA ALA A 436 -5.68 7.07 -16.89
C ALA A 436 -4.88 5.79 -17.10
N LEU A 437 -4.92 5.20 -18.29
CA LEU A 437 -4.10 4.05 -18.72
C LEU A 437 -2.80 4.52 -19.41
N GLY A 438 -2.14 5.51 -18.82
CA GLY A 438 -0.98 6.17 -19.43
C GLY A 438 -1.34 6.87 -20.75
N ALA A 439 -0.39 6.88 -21.70
CA ALA A 439 -0.55 7.57 -22.99
C ALA A 439 -1.74 7.08 -23.83
N ALA A 440 -2.33 5.91 -23.51
CA ALA A 440 -3.44 5.33 -24.25
C ALA A 440 -4.79 6.01 -23.98
N THR A 441 -4.97 6.69 -22.83
CA THR A 441 -6.24 7.36 -22.52
C THR A 441 -6.03 8.80 -22.08
N ALA A 442 -4.99 9.12 -21.32
CA ALA A 442 -4.59 10.50 -20.98
C ALA A 442 -3.16 10.51 -20.44
N ALA A 443 -2.24 11.18 -21.12
CA ALA A 443 -0.93 11.52 -20.54
C ALA A 443 -0.98 12.97 -20.08
N VAL A 444 -1.32 13.15 -18.80
CA VAL A 444 -1.16 14.44 -18.14
C VAL A 444 0.29 14.53 -17.70
N ASP A 445 1.00 15.49 -18.29
CA ASP A 445 2.41 15.74 -18.00
C ASP A 445 2.66 15.84 -16.49
N GLY A 446 3.61 15.03 -16.01
CA GLY A 446 4.04 15.02 -14.62
C GLY A 446 3.04 14.44 -13.61
N ALA A 447 1.95 13.82 -14.08
CA ALA A 447 0.95 13.14 -13.25
C ALA A 447 0.87 11.63 -13.54
N GLU A 448 1.91 11.05 -14.15
CA GLU A 448 1.96 9.63 -14.51
C GLU A 448 1.90 8.73 -13.29
N ILE A 449 2.51 9.17 -12.17
CA ILE A 449 2.49 8.44 -10.89
C ILE A 449 1.28 8.87 -10.05
N CYS A 450 1.19 10.16 -9.73
CA CYS A 450 0.07 10.79 -9.06
C CYS A 450 0.06 12.29 -9.33
N VAL A 451 -1.07 12.95 -9.05
CA VAL A 451 -1.13 14.42 -9.02
C VAL A 451 -0.28 14.92 -7.86
N ASN A 452 0.32 16.11 -7.99
CA ASN A 452 0.98 16.75 -6.86
C ASN A 452 -0.01 16.85 -5.68
N PRO A 453 0.27 16.21 -4.53
CA PRO A 453 -0.75 16.01 -3.51
C PRO A 453 -1.00 17.24 -2.64
N VAL A 454 -0.18 18.30 -2.72
CA VAL A 454 -0.24 19.43 -1.76
C VAL A 454 -1.60 20.13 -1.81
N LEU A 455 -2.12 20.47 -2.99
CA LEU A 455 -3.46 21.06 -3.10
C LEU A 455 -4.51 20.13 -2.50
N ALA A 456 -4.51 18.85 -2.89
CA ALA A 456 -5.48 17.89 -2.40
C ALA A 456 -5.43 17.72 -0.87
N LEU A 457 -4.25 17.62 -0.28
CA LEU A 457 -4.08 17.50 1.17
C LEU A 457 -4.67 18.72 1.89
N GLU A 458 -4.41 19.93 1.40
CA GLU A 458 -4.92 21.15 2.03
C GLU A 458 -6.43 21.36 1.80
N THR A 459 -6.94 20.99 0.62
CA THR A 459 -8.37 20.97 0.32
C THR A 459 -9.11 20.01 1.25
N LEU A 460 -8.65 18.76 1.37
CA LEU A 460 -9.29 17.76 2.22
C LEU A 460 -9.24 18.17 3.70
N ARG A 461 -8.13 18.75 4.16
CA ARG A 461 -8.02 19.30 5.52
C ARG A 461 -9.01 20.43 5.76
N THR A 462 -9.15 21.35 4.82
CA THR A 462 -10.12 22.47 4.89
C THR A 462 -11.57 21.97 4.96
N LEU A 463 -11.88 20.86 4.28
CA LEU A 463 -13.19 20.21 4.33
C LEU A 463 -13.46 19.48 5.67
N GLY A 464 -12.44 19.28 6.51
CA GLY A 464 -12.54 18.54 7.76
C GLY A 464 -12.23 17.04 7.63
N VAL A 465 -11.65 16.61 6.52
CA VAL A 465 -11.13 15.25 6.34
C VAL A 465 -9.72 15.17 6.92
N ARG A 466 -9.46 14.15 7.73
CA ARG A 466 -8.13 13.90 8.29
C ARG A 466 -7.16 13.52 7.16
N THR A 467 -5.99 14.15 7.16
CA THR A 467 -4.91 13.86 6.19
C THR A 467 -3.68 13.33 6.90
N VAL A 468 -2.80 12.67 6.16
CA VAL A 468 -1.43 12.41 6.63
C VAL A 468 -0.74 13.73 6.97
N ALA A 469 0.16 13.70 7.96
CA ALA A 469 1.07 14.80 8.18
C ALA A 469 2.12 14.79 7.06
N TYR A 470 2.52 15.97 6.61
CA TYR A 470 3.52 16.09 5.56
C TYR A 470 4.37 17.35 5.71
N GLU A 471 5.56 17.29 5.12
CA GLU A 471 6.46 18.42 4.94
C GLU A 471 6.94 18.47 3.50
N VAL A 472 7.29 19.68 3.02
CA VAL A 472 7.91 19.88 1.71
C VAL A 472 9.27 20.52 1.93
N VAL A 473 10.32 19.81 1.55
CA VAL A 473 11.71 20.25 1.76
C VAL A 473 12.51 20.18 0.46
N PRO A 474 13.49 21.07 0.24
CA PRO A 474 14.43 20.94 -0.86
C PRO A 474 15.15 19.58 -0.81
N PHE A 475 15.35 18.96 -1.97
CA PHE A 475 16.09 17.72 -2.08
C PHE A 475 17.59 17.97 -2.09
N GLU A 476 18.21 17.83 -0.93
CA GLU A 476 19.66 17.84 -0.79
C GLU A 476 20.15 16.44 -0.38
N PRO A 477 20.90 15.70 -1.24
CA PRO A 477 21.20 14.29 -1.02
C PRO A 477 21.77 13.96 0.37
N ALA A 478 22.69 14.79 0.87
CA ALA A 478 23.30 14.60 2.18
C ALA A 478 22.33 14.89 3.34
N ALA A 479 21.50 15.94 3.22
CA ALA A 479 20.49 16.26 4.23
C ALA A 479 19.38 15.20 4.24
N TYR A 480 18.95 14.76 3.07
CA TYR A 480 17.99 13.68 2.90
C TYR A 480 18.49 12.36 3.50
N ALA A 481 19.75 12.00 3.31
CA ALA A 481 20.33 10.79 3.92
C ALA A 481 20.30 10.87 5.47
N ARG A 482 20.56 12.04 6.05
CA ARG A 482 20.45 12.26 7.50
C ARG A 482 19.00 12.18 7.99
N ALA A 483 18.07 12.83 7.29
CA ALA A 483 16.64 12.77 7.61
C ALA A 483 16.13 11.33 7.55
N LEU A 484 16.54 10.58 6.52
CA LEU A 484 16.22 9.16 6.41
C LEU A 484 16.77 8.34 7.58
N ALA A 485 18.01 8.58 8.00
CA ALA A 485 18.59 7.91 9.17
C ALA A 485 17.84 8.26 10.46
N ALA A 486 17.32 9.48 10.59
CA ALA A 486 16.46 9.86 11.71
C ALA A 486 15.11 9.11 11.67
N VAL A 487 14.43 9.07 10.51
CA VAL A 487 13.18 8.32 10.34
C VAL A 487 13.39 6.84 10.69
N LYS A 488 14.49 6.21 10.26
CA LYS A 488 14.77 4.80 10.58
C LYS A 488 14.90 4.52 12.08
N ARG A 489 15.49 5.47 12.82
CA ARG A 489 15.71 5.39 14.28
C ARG A 489 14.50 5.80 15.11
N SER A 490 13.47 6.34 14.47
CA SER A 490 12.29 6.81 15.18
C SER A 490 11.46 5.63 15.70
N HIS A 491 10.63 5.89 16.72
CA HIS A 491 9.92 4.88 17.52
C HIS A 491 8.41 5.10 17.45
N GLN A 492 7.63 4.03 17.65
CA GLN A 492 6.15 4.08 17.71
C GLN A 492 5.40 4.54 16.45
N HIS A 493 6.05 4.58 15.29
CA HIS A 493 5.38 4.74 14.00
C HIS A 493 5.98 3.83 12.94
N GLU A 494 5.22 3.56 11.88
CA GLU A 494 5.69 2.65 10.83
C GLU A 494 6.86 3.24 10.04
N GLY A 495 6.80 4.52 9.67
CA GLY A 495 7.87 5.19 8.94
C GLY A 495 7.36 6.37 8.12
N ALA A 496 7.89 6.53 6.91
CA ALA A 496 7.54 7.63 6.02
C ALA A 496 7.39 7.19 4.56
N VAL A 497 6.64 7.97 3.78
CA VAL A 497 6.61 7.88 2.31
C VAL A 497 7.11 9.19 1.73
N ASN A 498 8.13 9.11 0.88
CA ASN A 498 8.75 10.26 0.25
C ASN A 498 8.34 10.30 -1.22
N LEU A 499 7.80 11.43 -1.66
CA LEU A 499 7.51 11.73 -3.05
C LEU A 499 8.60 12.68 -3.55
N PHE A 500 9.30 12.29 -4.61
CA PHE A 500 10.34 13.12 -5.22
C PHE A 500 9.73 13.96 -6.33
N LEU A 501 10.07 15.25 -6.35
CA LEU A 501 9.49 16.21 -7.29
C LEU A 501 10.56 16.87 -8.13
N ASP A 502 10.30 17.02 -9.43
CA ASP A 502 11.20 17.73 -10.35
C ASP A 502 11.09 19.27 -10.24
N VAL A 503 11.80 19.96 -11.14
CA VAL A 503 11.78 21.43 -11.25
C VAL A 503 10.41 22.02 -11.61
N SER A 504 9.47 21.21 -12.09
CA SER A 504 8.09 21.59 -12.37
C SER A 504 7.13 21.21 -11.24
N ALA A 505 7.67 20.73 -10.10
CA ALA A 505 6.91 20.19 -8.98
C ALA A 505 6.03 18.97 -9.37
N SER A 506 6.46 18.20 -10.37
CA SER A 506 5.82 16.94 -10.78
C SER A 506 6.40 15.78 -10.00
N VAL A 507 5.56 14.81 -9.61
CA VAL A 507 6.05 13.64 -8.87
C VAL A 507 6.75 12.67 -9.83
N ILE A 508 8.05 12.47 -9.63
CA ILE A 508 8.88 11.60 -10.47
C ILE A 508 9.13 10.21 -9.87
N GLY A 509 8.81 10.02 -8.59
CA GLY A 509 8.99 8.74 -7.92
C GLY A 509 8.51 8.78 -6.48
N LEU A 510 8.15 7.60 -5.96
CA LEU A 510 7.79 7.39 -4.56
C LEU A 510 8.75 6.38 -3.94
N GLU A 511 9.15 6.63 -2.70
CA GLU A 511 9.98 5.73 -1.91
C GLU A 511 9.43 5.61 -0.49
N LYS A 512 9.26 4.38 0.00
CA LYS A 512 8.83 4.13 1.38
C LYS A 512 9.99 3.73 2.27
N PHE A 513 9.94 4.16 3.51
CA PHE A 513 10.88 3.75 4.55
C PHE A 513 10.12 3.35 5.79
N LYS A 514 10.72 2.41 6.53
CA LYS A 514 10.17 1.91 7.77
C LYS A 514 11.17 2.05 8.88
N THR A 515 10.68 2.30 10.08
CA THR A 515 11.49 2.32 11.29
C THR A 515 12.05 0.92 11.56
N VAL A 516 13.23 0.85 12.17
CA VAL A 516 13.81 -0.41 12.67
C VAL A 516 12.86 -1.06 13.67
N TRP A 517 12.23 -0.24 14.51
CA TRP A 517 11.20 -0.64 15.46
C TRP A 517 10.05 -1.38 14.77
N TYR A 518 9.43 -0.78 13.75
CA TYR A 518 8.29 -1.36 13.06
C TYR A 518 8.62 -2.70 12.39
N VAL A 519 9.74 -2.75 11.65
CA VAL A 519 10.16 -3.97 10.94
C VAL A 519 10.43 -5.10 11.92
N SER A 520 11.05 -4.79 13.06
CA SER A 520 11.36 -5.76 14.12
C SER A 520 10.08 -6.28 14.77
N LEU A 521 9.16 -5.40 15.17
CA LEU A 521 7.90 -5.80 15.78
C LEU A 521 7.00 -6.59 14.83
N ARG A 522 6.91 -6.19 13.55
CA ARG A 522 6.20 -6.97 12.53
C ARG A 522 6.77 -8.39 12.42
N ALA A 523 8.09 -8.53 12.41
CA ALA A 523 8.75 -9.84 12.36
C ALA A 523 8.43 -10.69 13.59
N ILE A 524 8.49 -10.10 14.80
CA ILE A 524 8.11 -10.77 16.05
C ILE A 524 6.65 -11.23 16.01
N ARG A 525 5.72 -10.34 15.59
CA ARG A 525 4.30 -10.66 15.43
C ARG A 525 4.10 -11.87 14.54
N GLU A 526 4.67 -11.89 13.34
CA GLU A 526 4.46 -13.01 12.41
C GLU A 526 5.02 -14.34 12.95
N LYS A 527 6.14 -14.33 13.68
CA LYS A 527 6.64 -15.54 14.36
C LYS A 527 5.76 -15.94 15.55
N ALA A 528 5.25 -14.99 16.32
CA ALA A 528 4.32 -15.24 17.41
C ALA A 528 2.99 -15.81 16.92
N LYS A 529 2.44 -15.30 15.81
CA LYS A 529 1.25 -15.85 15.14
C LYS A 529 1.50 -17.31 14.74
N ALA A 530 2.59 -17.58 14.01
CA ALA A 530 2.94 -18.93 13.59
C ALA A 530 3.09 -19.89 14.78
N PHE A 531 3.68 -19.42 15.89
CA PHE A 531 3.77 -20.18 17.13
C PHE A 531 2.39 -20.49 17.74
N CYS A 532 1.49 -19.52 17.84
CA CYS A 532 0.13 -19.72 18.37
C CYS A 532 -0.67 -20.71 17.52
N TYR A 533 -0.55 -20.65 16.18
CA TYR A 533 -1.18 -21.63 15.28
C TYR A 533 -0.56 -23.02 15.39
N ALA A 534 0.74 -23.12 15.64
CA ALA A 534 1.42 -24.40 15.81
C ALA A 534 1.06 -25.08 17.14
N LEU A 535 0.83 -24.31 18.22
CA LEU A 535 0.38 -24.82 19.51
C LEU A 535 -1.05 -25.36 19.47
N PHE A 536 -1.92 -24.70 18.72
CA PHE A 536 -3.34 -25.07 18.61
C PHE A 536 -3.73 -25.15 17.13
N PRO A 537 -3.35 -26.22 16.42
CA PRO A 537 -3.63 -26.32 14.99
C PRO A 537 -5.14 -26.43 14.73
N THR A 538 -5.62 -25.77 13.68
CA THR A 538 -7.02 -25.88 13.23
C THR A 538 -7.32 -27.20 12.52
N HIS A 539 -6.27 -27.91 12.09
CA HIS A 539 -6.37 -29.19 11.41
C HIS A 539 -5.44 -30.22 12.07
N PRO A 540 -5.86 -31.49 12.17
CA PRO A 540 -4.98 -32.55 12.66
C PRO A 540 -3.72 -32.65 11.79
N ARG A 541 -2.56 -32.86 12.41
CA ARG A 541 -1.32 -33.09 11.67
C ARG A 541 -1.33 -34.46 11.03
N LYS A 542 -0.75 -34.57 9.83
CA LYS A 542 -0.68 -35.83 9.05
C LYS A 542 0.26 -36.88 9.65
N ASP A 543 1.20 -36.48 10.49
CA ASP A 543 2.25 -37.32 11.11
C ASP A 543 1.86 -37.87 12.50
N GLY A 544 0.64 -37.57 12.97
CA GLY A 544 0.00 -38.21 14.13
C GLY A 544 0.57 -37.85 15.51
N SER A 545 1.79 -37.32 15.61
CA SER A 545 2.40 -36.91 16.89
C SER A 545 2.53 -35.38 16.98
N PRO A 546 1.78 -34.71 17.89
CA PRO A 546 1.96 -33.28 18.11
C PRO A 546 3.34 -33.04 18.74
N PRO A 547 4.15 -32.11 18.22
CA PRO A 547 5.40 -31.74 18.85
C PRO A 547 5.11 -31.21 20.25
N THR A 548 5.98 -31.52 21.20
CA THR A 548 5.84 -31.02 22.57
C THR A 548 5.87 -29.50 22.57
N ARG A 549 5.20 -28.90 23.56
CA ARG A 549 5.21 -27.45 23.76
C ARG A 549 6.63 -26.88 23.82
N ALA A 550 7.52 -27.55 24.54
CA ALA A 550 8.92 -27.20 24.64
C ALA A 550 9.62 -27.20 23.27
N ALA A 551 9.36 -28.21 22.43
CA ALA A 551 9.91 -28.28 21.07
C ALA A 551 9.39 -27.15 20.17
N LEU A 552 8.09 -26.82 20.25
CA LEU A 552 7.51 -25.69 19.51
C LEU A 552 8.11 -24.35 19.93
N LEU A 553 8.29 -24.14 21.25
CA LEU A 553 8.91 -22.92 21.79
C LEU A 553 10.38 -22.80 21.35
N ALA A 554 11.15 -23.88 21.45
CA ALA A 554 12.54 -23.93 20.99
C ALA A 554 12.66 -23.61 19.49
N ASN A 555 11.80 -24.22 18.67
CA ASN A 555 11.74 -23.95 17.24
C ASN A 555 11.36 -22.50 16.93
N SER A 556 10.37 -21.93 17.63
CA SER A 556 9.96 -20.53 17.45
C SER A 556 11.11 -19.56 17.75
N ARG A 557 11.83 -19.76 18.86
CA ARG A 557 13.03 -18.97 19.22
C ARG A 557 14.13 -19.08 18.16
N ALA A 558 14.38 -20.28 17.62
CA ALA A 558 15.34 -20.46 16.54
C ALA A 558 14.93 -19.71 15.26
N LEU A 559 13.64 -19.73 14.91
CA LEU A 559 13.11 -18.99 13.75
C LEU A 559 13.17 -17.47 13.94
N ILE A 560 13.00 -16.97 15.17
CA ILE A 560 13.17 -15.55 15.51
C ILE A 560 14.63 -15.14 15.32
N ARG A 561 15.59 -15.85 15.94
CA ARG A 561 17.03 -15.55 15.79
C ARG A 561 17.47 -15.55 14.34
N ALA A 562 17.08 -16.59 13.59
CA ALA A 562 17.39 -16.69 12.16
C ALA A 562 16.78 -15.53 11.35
N ARG A 563 15.60 -15.03 11.74
CA ARG A 563 14.98 -13.86 11.12
C ARG A 563 15.78 -12.59 11.42
N PHE A 564 16.21 -12.39 12.66
CA PHE A 564 16.98 -11.19 13.03
C PHE A 564 18.39 -11.15 12.43
N THR A 565 19.02 -12.30 12.18
CA THR A 565 20.25 -12.36 11.35
C THR A 565 20.02 -11.77 9.95
N LYS A 566 18.85 -12.03 9.34
CA LYS A 566 18.48 -11.44 8.04
C LYS A 566 18.16 -9.96 8.15
N ILE A 567 17.36 -9.56 9.15
CA ILE A 567 16.98 -8.16 9.39
C ILE A 567 18.22 -7.31 9.59
N ARG A 568 19.21 -7.78 10.35
CA ARG A 568 20.51 -7.10 10.53
C ARG A 568 21.14 -6.72 9.19
N SER A 569 21.34 -7.72 8.33
CA SER A 569 21.97 -7.50 7.02
C SER A 569 21.16 -6.57 6.12
N PHE A 570 19.84 -6.65 6.19
CA PHE A 570 18.94 -5.90 5.33
C PHE A 570 18.77 -4.44 5.77
N LEU A 571 18.53 -4.20 7.06
CA LEU A 571 18.38 -2.85 7.62
C LEU A 571 19.72 -2.16 7.87
N GLN A 572 20.83 -2.91 7.83
CA GLN A 572 22.17 -2.43 8.16
C GLN A 572 22.25 -1.86 9.57
N VAL A 573 21.65 -2.55 10.53
CA VAL A 573 21.71 -2.20 11.96
C VAL A 573 22.84 -2.97 12.64
N SER A 574 23.33 -2.45 13.76
CA SER A 574 24.32 -3.13 14.60
C SER A 574 23.85 -4.47 15.16
N ASP A 575 24.81 -5.34 15.52
CA ASP A 575 24.55 -6.62 16.20
C ASP A 575 23.77 -6.41 17.49
N ALA A 576 24.16 -5.40 18.28
CA ALA A 576 23.49 -5.06 19.53
C ALA A 576 21.99 -4.77 19.34
N VAL A 577 21.63 -4.02 18.28
CA VAL A 577 20.22 -3.71 17.97
C VAL A 577 19.47 -4.97 17.53
N ALA A 578 20.04 -5.76 16.63
CA ALA A 578 19.42 -6.98 16.14
C ALA A 578 19.24 -8.04 17.24
N ASP A 579 20.23 -8.21 18.10
CA ASP A 579 20.21 -9.14 19.24
C ASP A 579 19.19 -8.70 20.29
N ALA A 580 19.11 -7.39 20.60
CA ALA A 580 18.12 -6.87 21.54
C ALA A 580 16.68 -7.18 21.10
N TYR A 581 16.33 -6.94 19.83
CA TYR A 581 15.00 -7.29 19.32
C TYR A 581 14.78 -8.80 19.19
N SER A 582 15.81 -9.57 18.83
CA SER A 582 15.77 -11.04 18.80
C SER A 582 15.44 -11.61 20.18
N ASP A 583 16.09 -11.09 21.22
CA ASP A 583 15.87 -11.49 22.61
C ASP A 583 14.48 -11.09 23.11
N LEU A 584 14.02 -9.87 22.79
CA LEU A 584 12.65 -9.45 23.06
C LEU A 584 11.63 -10.38 22.40
N GLY A 585 11.82 -10.74 21.13
CA GLY A 585 10.97 -11.70 20.44
C GLY A 585 10.97 -13.08 21.10
N CYS A 586 12.14 -13.58 21.51
CA CYS A 586 12.28 -14.86 22.22
C CYS A 586 11.60 -14.86 23.59
N ARG A 587 11.66 -13.73 24.31
CA ARG A 587 10.94 -13.51 25.58
C ARG A 587 9.44 -13.43 25.36
N PHE A 588 8.99 -12.73 24.32
CA PHE A 588 7.58 -12.58 24.00
C PHE A 588 6.89 -13.92 23.70
N VAL A 589 7.49 -14.79 22.86
CA VAL A 589 6.90 -16.12 22.63
C VAL A 589 6.92 -17.03 23.87
N ALA A 590 7.88 -16.81 24.78
CA ALA A 590 7.91 -17.50 26.06
C ALA A 590 6.81 -17.00 27.00
N PHE A 591 6.58 -15.70 27.05
CA PHE A 591 5.46 -15.06 27.74
C PHE A 591 4.12 -15.59 27.21
N LEU A 592 3.91 -15.61 25.89
CA LEU A 592 2.72 -16.22 25.30
C LEU A 592 2.56 -17.69 25.72
N SER A 593 3.66 -18.43 25.77
CA SER A 593 3.64 -19.84 26.15
C SER A 593 3.28 -20.10 27.61
N SER A 594 3.74 -19.25 28.53
CA SER A 594 3.62 -19.47 29.98
C SER A 594 2.41 -18.75 30.58
N GLU A 595 2.16 -17.51 30.14
CA GLU A 595 1.19 -16.61 30.75
C GLU A 595 -0.14 -16.58 30.00
N GLU A 596 -0.12 -16.46 28.66
CA GLU A 596 -1.35 -16.28 27.87
C GLU A 596 -1.99 -17.61 27.45
N LEU A 597 -1.16 -18.65 27.25
CA LEU A 597 -1.58 -19.96 26.76
C LEU A 597 -1.10 -21.13 27.64
N PRO A 598 -1.15 -21.08 29.00
CA PRO A 598 -0.61 -22.14 29.87
C PRO A 598 -1.17 -23.54 29.56
N GLU A 599 -0.55 -24.58 30.14
CA GLU A 599 -1.10 -25.94 30.05
C GLU A 599 -2.55 -25.98 30.57
N GLY A 600 -3.42 -26.73 29.89
CA GLY A 600 -4.86 -26.74 30.19
C GLY A 600 -5.66 -25.60 29.56
N THR A 601 -5.05 -24.71 28.77
CA THR A 601 -5.78 -23.64 28.06
C THR A 601 -6.90 -24.20 27.19
N SER A 602 -8.12 -23.68 27.38
CA SER A 602 -9.28 -24.05 26.58
C SER A 602 -9.15 -23.62 25.11
N ALA A 603 -9.84 -24.32 24.20
CA ALA A 603 -9.86 -23.97 22.78
C ALA A 603 -10.38 -22.53 22.53
N ALA A 604 -11.37 -22.08 23.32
CA ALA A 604 -11.91 -20.74 23.23
C ALA A 604 -10.88 -19.67 23.62
N GLN A 605 -10.13 -19.88 24.72
CA GLN A 605 -9.05 -18.98 25.12
C GLN A 605 -7.92 -18.97 24.11
N ALA A 606 -7.51 -20.13 23.60
CA ALA A 606 -6.50 -20.22 22.56
C ALA A 606 -6.90 -19.44 21.30
N GLN A 607 -8.17 -19.53 20.90
CA GLN A 607 -8.69 -18.78 19.77
C GLN A 607 -8.70 -17.26 20.03
N ARG A 608 -9.06 -16.81 21.24
CA ARG A 608 -8.97 -15.40 21.64
C ARG A 608 -7.54 -14.87 21.56
N VAL A 609 -6.55 -15.60 22.11
CA VAL A 609 -5.15 -15.18 22.07
C VAL A 609 -4.62 -15.13 20.64
N LYS A 610 -4.94 -16.13 19.79
CA LYS A 610 -4.58 -16.09 18.37
C LYS A 610 -5.11 -14.85 17.67
N HIS A 611 -6.39 -14.54 17.87
CA HIS A 611 -7.00 -13.33 17.34
C HIS A 611 -6.29 -12.07 17.87
N ARG A 612 -6.05 -11.98 19.19
CA ARG A 612 -5.34 -10.84 19.77
C ARG A 612 -3.94 -10.67 19.18
N VAL A 613 -3.16 -11.75 19.00
CA VAL A 613 -1.81 -11.68 18.42
C VAL A 613 -1.85 -11.37 16.92
N ALA A 614 -2.91 -11.76 16.20
CA ALA A 614 -3.05 -11.51 14.77
C ALA A 614 -3.55 -10.09 14.47
N ASP A 615 -4.57 -9.65 15.18
CA ASP A 615 -5.40 -8.48 14.86
C ASP A 615 -5.34 -7.37 15.91
N LEU A 616 -4.74 -7.63 17.08
CA LEU A 616 -4.59 -6.65 18.18
C LEU A 616 -3.18 -6.71 18.78
N PHE A 617 -2.18 -7.01 17.94
CA PHE A 617 -0.80 -7.24 18.39
C PHE A 617 -0.25 -6.13 19.29
N PRO A 618 -0.46 -4.81 19.01
CA PRO A 618 0.09 -3.74 19.83
C PRO A 618 -0.39 -3.78 21.28
N LEU A 619 -1.64 -4.23 21.52
CA LEU A 619 -2.18 -4.40 22.87
C LEU A 619 -1.48 -5.55 23.61
N VAL A 620 -1.32 -6.70 22.95
CA VAL A 620 -0.63 -7.86 23.55
C VAL A 620 0.85 -7.57 23.78
N TRP A 621 1.47 -6.81 22.87
CA TRP A 621 2.85 -6.37 22.98
C TRP A 621 3.02 -5.43 24.17
N LYS A 622 2.13 -4.43 24.33
CA LYS A 622 2.11 -3.53 25.47
C LYS A 622 1.97 -4.29 26.80
N ASP A 623 1.00 -5.22 26.88
CA ASP A 623 0.80 -6.06 28.08
C ASP A 623 2.08 -6.84 28.44
N PHE A 624 2.80 -7.36 27.45
CA PHE A 624 4.08 -8.04 27.65
C PHE A 624 5.16 -7.09 28.19
N LEU A 625 5.32 -5.90 27.60
CA LEU A 625 6.31 -4.92 28.07
C LEU A 625 6.03 -4.51 29.50
N ASP A 626 4.77 -4.18 29.82
CA ASP A 626 4.33 -3.75 31.14
C ASP A 626 4.58 -4.84 32.20
N ARG A 627 4.16 -6.09 31.94
CA ARG A 627 4.23 -7.20 32.91
C ARG A 627 5.64 -7.76 33.10
N THR A 628 6.51 -7.60 32.11
CA THR A 628 7.89 -8.12 32.18
C THR A 628 8.93 -7.03 32.43
N HIS A 629 8.48 -5.78 32.61
CA HIS A 629 9.32 -4.58 32.70
C HIS A 629 10.36 -4.51 31.58
N ALA A 630 10.00 -5.00 30.39
CA ALA A 630 10.84 -4.93 29.21
C ALA A 630 10.65 -3.57 28.51
N SER A 631 11.63 -3.18 27.70
CA SER A 631 11.53 -2.00 26.83
C SER A 631 11.84 -2.41 25.39
N ASP A 632 11.05 -1.89 24.46
CA ASP A 632 11.31 -1.99 23.01
C ASP A 632 11.97 -0.72 22.44
N VAL A 633 12.36 0.22 23.31
CA VAL A 633 13.22 1.35 22.96
C VAL A 633 14.66 0.84 22.89
N VAL A 634 15.07 0.42 21.70
CA VAL A 634 16.42 -0.06 21.42
C VAL A 634 17.22 1.06 20.78
N LEU A 635 18.10 1.69 21.56
CA LEU A 635 18.98 2.75 21.08
C LEU A 635 20.26 2.15 20.50
N GLU A 636 20.62 2.59 19.30
CA GLU A 636 21.96 2.36 18.77
C GLU A 636 22.91 3.25 19.57
N ARG A 637 23.91 2.65 20.24
CA ARG A 637 24.95 3.43 20.90
C ARG A 637 25.78 4.08 19.80
N GLU A 638 25.87 5.40 19.81
CA GLU A 638 26.84 6.09 18.95
C GLU A 638 28.23 5.68 19.44
N GLU A 639 28.97 4.94 18.60
CA GLU A 639 30.37 4.58 18.84
C GLU A 639 31.31 5.76 18.60
#